data_AF-A0A970WLJ6-F1
#
_entry.id   AF-A0A970WLJ6-F1
#
_cell.length_a   1.000
_cell.length_b   1.000
_cell.length_c   1.000
_cell.angle_alpha   90.00
_cell.angle_beta   90.00
_cell.angle_gamma   90.00
#
_symmetry.space_group_name_H-M   'P 1'
#
loop_
_entity.id
_entity.type
_entity.pdbx_description
1 polymer ?
#
loop_
_entity_poly.entity_id
_entity_poly.type
_entity_poly.pdbx_seq_one_letter_code
_entity_poly.pdbx_strand_id
1 'polypeptide(L)'
;MPTEEVLGQVGSGAVTESGPGRPSGARGDDRPAWIPYVILCWLAGVVVMTGRMAWIVARLQRLLRMPEIADGPIRLLVDELRQLLQIGRLVRVVNSYEGFGPAAFGFVRPIMVLPMSMISGLPPETVRAILAHELAHVRRNDFVFNLAQMVIESVLYFNPAVWWINRQIRMEREACCDALAVSILGRPLAVAEALSIWADRVFTRETPTAAMAWSDHGNARPLLERVRRMLLPGYRPQAPISPLGLLGAMLSGMVVLGGLWCGTSAAVQLVEKSLTPEERVEKVAETQEEYRRREATPSTNPVTLSGKIRTFDNKPLPDGVMMGAMATTRKLNQNGVYIPVTRGIQRLADSSFSLEAFPGRTWICAGTLPGLEGYASAVAGPFECKEGQTIENIDLVFENGTPQTVRVVDEEGNPVTQARVTAGYLLEGFSIGHFATTTDEQGIAAVRIAKDVKEYSLGVTKTGYRVRDLQRHSVAPDQTVIVTVSRGEGVEGVVLQPEGGPVAGARIRLYMKYDAASRRGASFSTFAPTVATTDALGCYQLAGLADKTKYLLVAESQEFGRQIIRFETPVKENLATKFGPILTVTGVVHGDPDSLVKKNGSPVVSYYQSPSFDSEVGSRGAKVAGYVPVETVDGETRFTLSALLPGKVVITAGKKTMSTTVGPDEPLKHVTIDLASGVTPDSMRTIVLQFETPDGAVPPRGSVSVSTATSDKERLFQSKMLPIAEGAVRFDAFSPGRITYGPKEMVGYWFAPSGREIKPGKEPLTVKIPVLPAGAVKGQVLNGDGSPATRSVWIRARGSVQTAEFQQTGLFAWDINVDGRGKFLISSLPLEGEYTVYVTQGHVVQFAGPLRLDGTQPIADLSLTLPRATEVEGTVVARDGRPVADYGFSLCFYSSPEEKLCDWKVKTDGEGRFRFADLGADRGAYSLVFERKGDDGGQRVPLALDGKAVEVRLQR
;
A
#
# COMPACT_ATOMS: atom_id res chain seq x y z
N MET A 1 27.14 37.71 -43.32
CA MET A 1 25.80 38.25 -43.65
C MET A 1 24.88 37.06 -43.84
N PRO A 2 24.12 36.73 -42.80
CA PRO A 2 23.33 35.51 -42.66
C PRO A 2 21.84 35.78 -42.86
N THR A 3 21.07 34.70 -43.08
CA THR A 3 19.71 34.59 -42.53
C THR A 3 19.76 33.49 -41.50
N GLU A 4 19.54 33.90 -40.25
CA GLU A 4 19.95 33.25 -39.01
C GLU A 4 19.10 32.05 -38.59
N GLU A 5 19.81 31.15 -37.91
CA GLU A 5 19.40 30.23 -36.86
C GLU A 5 18.30 30.76 -35.93
N VAL A 6 17.33 29.90 -35.58
CA VAL A 6 16.66 29.96 -34.28
C VAL A 6 16.48 28.54 -33.71
N LEU A 7 17.27 28.27 -32.67
CA LEU A 7 17.03 27.49 -31.45
C LEU A 7 15.77 26.59 -31.36
N GLY A 8 15.99 25.29 -31.13
CA GLY A 8 15.05 24.39 -30.48
C GLY A 8 15.56 23.95 -29.10
N GLN A 9 15.31 24.78 -28.07
CA GLN A 9 15.35 24.35 -26.67
C GLN A 9 14.18 23.41 -26.39
N VAL A 10 14.43 22.24 -25.79
CA VAL A 10 13.39 21.44 -25.14
C VAL A 10 13.59 21.57 -23.63
N GLY A 11 12.80 22.45 -23.04
CA GLY A 11 12.70 22.64 -21.60
C GLY A 11 11.35 23.24 -21.23
N SER A 12 10.62 22.52 -20.39
CA SER A 12 9.59 23.02 -19.45
C SER A 12 8.36 23.77 -19.99
N GLY A 13 7.20 23.11 -19.91
CA GLY A 13 6.00 23.73 -19.34
C GLY A 13 4.75 23.84 -20.23
N ALA A 14 3.63 23.38 -19.65
CA ALA A 14 2.20 23.71 -19.86
C ALA A 14 1.40 22.42 -20.15
N VAL A 15 0.68 21.79 -19.22
CA VAL A 15 -0.26 22.30 -18.20
C VAL A 15 -1.15 23.39 -18.80
N THR A 16 -2.14 22.96 -19.56
CA THR A 16 -3.32 23.76 -19.86
C THR A 16 -4.30 23.66 -18.70
N GLU A 17 -4.57 24.82 -18.09
CA GLU A 17 -5.59 25.05 -17.09
C GLU A 17 -6.99 24.74 -17.64
N SER A 18 -7.77 23.97 -16.88
CA SER A 18 -9.23 24.01 -16.94
C SER A 18 -9.78 24.14 -15.52
N GLY A 19 -10.29 25.34 -15.23
CA GLY A 19 -11.18 25.83 -14.16
C GLY A 19 -11.44 25.00 -12.88
N PRO A 20 -11.44 25.63 -11.68
CA PRO A 20 -11.69 24.93 -10.42
C PRO A 20 -13.20 24.67 -10.22
N GLY A 21 -13.64 23.45 -10.48
CA GLY A 21 -14.89 22.91 -9.94
C GLY A 21 -14.69 22.55 -8.47
N ARG A 22 -15.27 23.34 -7.56
CA ARG A 22 -15.29 23.07 -6.11
C ARG A 22 -15.88 21.68 -5.81
N PRO A 23 -15.20 20.81 -5.03
CA PRO A 23 -15.85 19.71 -4.34
C PRO A 23 -16.28 20.18 -2.95
N SER A 24 -17.59 20.35 -2.79
CA SER A 24 -18.29 20.37 -1.51
C SER A 24 -18.30 18.97 -0.90
N GLY A 25 -17.70 18.79 0.28
CA GLY A 25 -17.71 17.48 0.96
C GLY A 25 -16.86 17.38 2.23
N ALA A 26 -16.68 18.46 3.00
CA ALA A 26 -16.13 18.38 4.35
C ALA A 26 -17.28 18.36 5.38
N ARG A 27 -17.47 17.23 6.05
CA ARG A 27 -18.13 17.10 7.37
C ARG A 27 -17.53 15.87 8.06
N GLY A 28 -17.10 15.89 9.32
CA GLY A 28 -17.00 16.98 10.27
C GLY A 28 -16.01 16.57 11.36
N ASP A 29 -15.04 17.43 11.63
CA ASP A 29 -14.53 17.59 12.98
C ASP A 29 -15.73 18.16 13.77
N ASP A 30 -16.28 17.42 14.73
CA ASP A 30 -17.43 17.83 15.57
C ASP A 30 -17.06 18.98 16.52
N ARG A 31 -16.15 19.85 16.10
CA ARG A 31 -15.81 21.10 16.76
C ARG A 31 -16.66 22.19 16.12
N PRO A 32 -17.45 22.94 16.91
CA PRO A 32 -18.20 24.07 16.39
C PRO A 32 -17.26 25.02 15.65
N ALA A 33 -17.54 25.27 14.37
CA ALA A 33 -16.69 26.07 13.48
C ALA A 33 -16.42 27.50 13.99
N TRP A 34 -17.16 27.97 15.00
CA TRP A 34 -16.99 29.28 15.61
C TRP A 34 -15.80 29.39 16.59
N ILE A 35 -15.31 28.28 17.14
CA ILE A 35 -14.23 28.27 18.14
C ILE A 35 -12.94 28.99 17.67
N PRO A 36 -12.38 28.70 16.49
CA PRO A 36 -11.17 29.40 16.02
C PRO A 36 -11.41 30.91 15.84
N TYR A 37 -12.61 31.33 15.45
CA TYR A 37 -12.94 32.75 15.33
C TYR A 37 -13.02 33.46 16.69
N VAL A 38 -13.51 32.78 17.73
CA VAL A 38 -13.50 33.31 19.10
C VAL A 38 -12.08 33.47 19.62
N ILE A 39 -11.21 32.48 19.38
CA ILE A 39 -9.78 32.57 19.77
C ILE A 39 -9.09 33.72 19.02
N LEU A 40 -9.33 33.86 17.71
CA LEU A 40 -8.74 34.92 16.90
C LEU A 40 -9.23 36.31 17.33
N CYS A 41 -10.52 36.45 17.65
CA CYS A 41 -11.10 37.68 18.18
C CYS A 41 -10.49 38.05 19.54
N TRP A 42 -10.33 37.08 20.44
CA TRP A 42 -9.67 37.28 21.72
C TRP A 42 -8.21 37.68 21.56
N LEU A 43 -7.44 36.97 20.71
CA LEU A 43 -6.04 37.31 20.41
C LEU A 43 -5.90 38.73 19.85
N ALA A 44 -6.78 39.12 18.92
CA ALA A 44 -6.79 40.47 18.38
C ALA A 44 -7.00 41.52 19.48
N GLY A 45 -7.94 41.29 20.40
CA GLY A 45 -8.15 42.17 21.56
C GLY A 45 -6.94 42.27 22.47
N VAL A 46 -6.28 41.14 22.78
CA VAL A 46 -5.05 41.12 23.60
C VAL A 46 -3.92 41.90 22.92
N VAL A 47 -3.73 41.74 21.61
CA VAL A 47 -2.70 42.46 20.84
C VAL A 47 -2.95 43.96 20.88
N VAL A 48 -4.20 44.41 20.68
CA VAL A 48 -4.56 45.83 20.73
C VAL A 48 -4.30 46.42 22.13
N MET A 49 -4.71 45.73 23.20
CA MET A 49 -4.54 46.21 24.57
C MET A 49 -3.07 46.21 25.01
N THR A 50 -2.31 45.19 24.62
CA THR A 50 -0.86 45.12 24.88
C THR A 50 -0.11 46.20 24.10
N GLY A 51 -0.50 46.48 22.85
CA GLY A 51 0.03 47.58 22.06
C GLY A 51 -0.24 48.95 22.69
N ARG A 52 -1.46 49.18 23.19
CA ARG A 52 -1.80 50.37 23.98
C ARG A 52 -0.94 50.49 25.24
N MET A 53 -0.77 49.40 26.00
CA MET A 53 0.08 49.38 27.19
C MET A 53 1.54 49.73 26.84
N ALA A 54 2.10 49.10 25.79
CA ALA A 54 3.45 49.37 25.32
C ALA A 54 3.62 50.84 24.91
N TRP A 55 2.61 51.44 24.26
CA TRP A 55 2.62 52.86 23.91
C TRP A 55 2.63 53.78 25.14
N ILE A 56 1.82 53.47 26.17
CA ILE A 56 1.80 54.22 27.44
C ILE A 56 3.17 54.14 28.14
N VAL A 57 3.75 52.94 28.21
CA VAL A 57 5.09 52.73 28.82
C VAL A 57 6.17 53.45 28.01
N ALA A 58 6.12 53.41 26.68
CA ALA A 58 7.08 54.12 25.83
C ALA A 58 6.97 55.65 25.98
N ARG A 59 5.76 56.20 26.13
CA ARG A 59 5.54 57.63 26.42
C ARG A 59 6.11 58.00 27.80
N LEU A 60 5.92 57.16 28.81
CA LEU A 60 6.52 57.34 30.14
C LEU A 60 8.05 57.32 30.09
N GLN A 61 8.66 56.44 29.28
CA GLN A 61 10.12 56.41 29.11
C GLN A 61 10.68 57.71 28.52
N ARG A 62 9.92 58.44 27.69
CA ARG A 62 10.34 59.78 27.22
C ARG A 62 10.40 60.79 28.36
N LEU A 63 9.45 60.74 29.30
CA LEU A 63 9.45 61.61 30.48
C LEU A 63 10.63 61.33 31.42
N LEU A 64 11.10 60.06 31.50
CA LEU A 64 12.31 59.71 32.28
C LEU A 64 13.59 60.38 31.75
N ARG A 65 13.60 60.86 30.51
CA ARG A 65 14.75 61.53 29.87
C ARG A 65 14.75 63.06 30.07
N MET A 66 13.73 63.63 30.71
CA MET A 66 13.65 65.08 30.96
C MET A 66 14.67 65.52 32.02
N PRO A 67 15.20 66.76 31.94
CA PRO A 67 16.17 67.27 32.91
C PRO A 67 15.59 67.31 34.33
N GLU A 68 16.42 66.93 35.31
CA GLU A 68 16.08 66.99 36.73
C GLU A 68 16.16 68.43 37.25
N ILE A 69 15.25 68.79 38.16
CA ILE A 69 15.31 70.06 38.87
C ILE A 69 16.42 69.94 39.92
N ALA A 70 17.56 70.59 39.66
CA ALA A 70 18.78 70.40 40.44
C ALA A 70 18.68 70.94 41.87
N ASP A 71 18.21 72.19 42.08
CA ASP A 71 18.13 72.82 43.41
C ASP A 71 17.01 73.88 43.51
N GLY A 72 16.34 73.97 44.67
CA GLY A 72 15.33 75.01 44.95
C GLY A 72 14.35 74.69 46.09
N PRO A 73 13.45 75.63 46.46
CA PRO A 73 12.51 75.48 47.58
C PRO A 73 11.61 74.24 47.48
N ILE A 74 11.25 73.84 46.26
CA ILE A 74 10.44 72.64 46.00
C ILE A 74 11.22 71.35 46.25
N ARG A 75 12.52 71.33 45.96
CA ARG A 75 13.34 70.16 46.22
C ARG A 75 13.43 69.91 47.73
N LEU A 76 13.66 70.98 48.50
CA LEU A 76 13.67 70.93 49.96
C LEU A 76 12.31 70.44 50.51
N LEU A 77 11.20 70.95 49.97
CA LEU A 77 9.86 70.54 50.37
C LEU A 77 9.57 69.06 50.04
N VAL A 78 10.01 68.57 48.87
CA VAL A 78 9.90 67.15 48.50
C VAL A 78 10.75 66.28 49.43
N ASP A 79 11.97 66.70 49.77
CA ASP A 79 12.85 65.95 50.67
C ASP A 79 12.33 65.94 52.12
N GLU A 80 11.73 67.04 52.59
CA GLU A 80 11.02 67.12 53.88
C GLU A 80 9.84 66.13 53.91
N LEU A 81 8.94 66.19 52.93
CA LEU A 81 7.78 65.30 52.84
C LEU A 81 8.19 63.83 52.64
N ARG A 82 9.27 63.58 51.90
CA ARG A 82 9.86 62.24 51.71
C ARG A 82 10.31 61.64 53.05
N GLN A 83 10.94 62.44 53.90
CA GLN A 83 11.35 62.03 55.24
C GLN A 83 10.13 61.77 56.14
N LEU A 84 9.12 62.66 56.11
CA LEU A 84 7.87 62.47 56.86
C LEU A 84 7.09 61.22 56.43
N LEU A 85 7.10 60.89 55.13
CA LEU A 85 6.50 59.66 54.57
C LEU A 85 7.39 58.41 54.72
N GLN A 86 8.58 58.55 55.31
CA GLN A 86 9.57 57.47 55.50
C GLN A 86 9.94 56.76 54.18
N ILE A 87 10.11 57.53 53.11
CA ILE A 87 10.50 57.00 51.79
C ILE A 87 12.03 56.96 51.71
N GLY A 88 12.62 55.77 51.87
CA GLY A 88 14.08 55.59 51.82
C GLY A 88 14.71 55.81 50.43
N ARG A 89 13.91 55.76 49.36
CA ARG A 89 14.38 55.97 47.98
C ARG A 89 14.50 57.46 47.67
N LEU A 90 15.50 57.86 46.88
CA LEU A 90 15.58 59.23 46.35
C LEU A 90 14.53 59.40 45.24
N VAL A 91 13.70 60.43 45.37
CA VAL A 91 12.69 60.78 44.37
C VAL A 91 13.29 61.81 43.43
N ARG A 92 13.40 61.48 42.14
CA ARG A 92 13.87 62.41 41.12
C ARG A 92 12.73 63.35 40.73
N VAL A 93 12.96 64.66 40.77
CA VAL A 93 11.93 65.65 40.42
C VAL A 93 12.22 66.21 39.05
N VAL A 94 11.29 66.07 38.12
CA VAL A 94 11.43 66.58 36.74
C VAL A 94 10.35 67.60 36.43
N ASN A 95 10.72 68.58 35.61
CA ASN A 95 9.80 69.61 35.15
C ASN A 95 9.10 69.17 33.86
N SER A 96 7.78 69.38 33.76
CA SER A 96 7.02 69.20 32.51
C SER A 96 6.49 70.54 31.99
N TYR A 97 6.81 70.84 30.73
CA TYR A 97 6.20 71.93 29.95
C TYR A 97 4.89 71.50 29.27
N GLU A 98 4.68 70.20 29.10
CA GLU A 98 3.46 69.63 28.52
C GLU A 98 2.39 69.48 29.62
N GLY A 99 1.12 69.68 29.26
CA GLY A 99 -0.06 69.79 30.15
C GLY A 99 -0.45 68.54 30.96
N PHE A 100 0.53 67.85 31.52
CA PHE A 100 0.36 66.80 32.51
C PHE A 100 0.07 67.40 33.89
N GLY A 101 -0.81 66.78 34.65
CA GLY A 101 -0.88 66.99 36.09
C GLY A 101 0.38 66.47 36.80
N PRO A 102 0.54 66.70 38.11
CA PRO A 102 1.60 66.07 38.86
C PRO A 102 1.41 64.56 38.77
N ALA A 103 2.51 63.83 38.64
CA ALA A 103 2.44 62.37 38.60
C ALA A 103 3.73 61.79 39.16
N ALA A 104 3.59 60.80 40.03
CA ALA A 104 4.70 60.00 40.52
C ALA A 104 4.70 58.59 39.91
N PHE A 105 5.82 58.17 39.31
CA PHE A 105 5.95 56.85 38.70
C PHE A 105 7.38 56.28 38.80
N GLY A 106 7.50 54.94 38.71
CA GLY A 106 8.77 54.22 38.80
C GLY A 106 8.99 53.53 40.16
N PHE A 107 9.52 52.32 40.11
CA PHE A 107 9.73 51.47 41.30
C PHE A 107 11.14 51.64 41.91
N VAL A 108 12.19 51.48 41.10
CA VAL A 108 13.59 51.49 41.58
C VAL A 108 14.12 52.91 41.83
N ARG A 109 13.80 53.84 40.92
CA ARG A 109 14.09 55.28 41.06
C ARG A 109 12.80 56.05 40.77
N PRO A 110 11.97 56.33 41.80
CA PRO A 110 10.72 57.06 41.61
C PRO A 110 10.98 58.44 41.01
N ILE A 111 10.20 58.80 40.01
CA ILE A 111 10.23 60.11 39.36
C ILE A 111 8.92 60.81 39.64
N MET A 112 9.00 62.05 40.12
CA MET A 112 7.88 62.95 40.29
C MET A 112 7.96 64.02 39.20
N VAL A 113 6.94 64.06 38.36
CA VAL A 113 6.77 65.11 37.34
C VAL A 113 5.94 66.22 37.94
N LEU A 114 6.45 67.46 37.88
CA LEU A 114 5.72 68.65 38.34
C LEU A 114 5.52 69.62 37.18
N PRO A 115 4.30 70.12 36.94
CA PRO A 115 4.06 71.16 35.94
C PRO A 115 4.52 72.52 36.47
N MET A 116 5.20 73.34 35.65
CA MET A 116 5.63 74.69 36.09
C MET A 116 4.49 75.56 36.59
N SER A 117 3.27 75.39 36.06
CA SER A 117 2.09 76.14 36.50
C SER A 117 1.68 75.87 37.95
N MET A 118 2.05 74.71 38.50
CA MET A 118 1.86 74.40 39.91
C MET A 118 2.89 75.13 40.78
N ILE A 119 4.14 75.16 40.31
CA ILE A 119 5.29 75.74 41.00
C ILE A 119 5.15 77.26 41.14
N SER A 120 4.65 77.94 40.10
CA SER A 120 4.53 79.40 40.07
C SER A 120 3.15 79.95 40.41
N GLY A 121 2.11 79.10 40.45
CA GLY A 121 0.71 79.55 40.42
C GLY A 121 -0.17 79.11 41.58
N LEU A 122 0.33 78.39 42.57
CA LEU A 122 -0.44 77.90 43.72
C LEU A 122 0.15 78.36 45.06
N PRO A 123 -0.69 78.56 46.10
CA PRO A 123 -0.21 78.83 47.45
C PRO A 123 0.73 77.73 47.95
N PRO A 124 1.78 78.04 48.74
CA PRO A 124 2.74 77.05 49.24
C PRO A 124 2.11 75.88 49.98
N GLU A 125 1.05 76.12 50.77
CA GLU A 125 0.34 75.06 51.50
C GLU A 125 -0.45 74.13 50.56
N THR A 126 -0.99 74.66 49.46
CA THR A 126 -1.64 73.85 48.42
C THR A 126 -0.63 72.97 47.71
N VAL A 127 0.55 73.51 47.38
CA VAL A 127 1.65 72.74 46.78
C VAL A 127 2.12 71.64 47.72
N ARG A 128 2.29 71.95 49.01
CA ARG A 128 2.65 70.97 50.04
C ARG A 128 1.64 69.82 50.13
N ALA A 129 0.34 70.11 50.10
CA ALA A 129 -0.71 69.09 50.12
C ALA A 129 -0.67 68.18 48.88
N ILE A 130 -0.49 68.75 47.69
CA ILE A 130 -0.41 67.99 46.44
C ILE A 130 0.85 67.11 46.41
N LEU A 131 2.01 67.64 46.84
CA LEU A 131 3.25 66.86 46.90
C LEU A 131 3.15 65.70 47.90
N ALA A 132 2.49 65.89 49.03
CA ALA A 132 2.26 64.82 50.01
C ALA A 132 1.40 63.69 49.43
N HIS A 133 0.35 64.02 48.65
CA HIS A 133 -0.48 63.05 47.92
C HIS A 133 0.33 62.25 46.89
N GLU A 134 1.13 62.93 46.07
CA GLU A 134 1.92 62.26 45.04
C GLU A 134 3.05 61.39 45.61
N LEU A 135 3.69 61.83 46.69
CA LEU A 135 4.67 61.00 47.40
C LEU A 135 4.00 59.81 48.11
N ALA A 136 2.73 59.89 48.49
CA ALA A 136 1.98 58.74 49.02
C ALA A 136 1.86 57.61 47.97
N HIS A 137 1.66 57.93 46.69
CA HIS A 137 1.68 56.94 45.61
C HIS A 137 3.05 56.23 45.50
N VAL A 138 4.16 56.97 45.69
CA VAL A 138 5.52 56.41 45.72
C VAL A 138 5.70 55.47 46.92
N ARG A 139 5.27 55.91 48.10
CA ARG A 139 5.39 55.13 49.36
C ARG A 139 4.62 53.81 49.30
N ARG A 140 3.51 53.77 48.56
CA ARG A 140 2.65 52.59 48.40
C ARG A 140 3.02 51.71 47.20
N ASN A 141 4.00 52.12 46.38
CA ASN A 141 4.39 51.45 45.13
C ASN A 141 3.22 51.27 44.15
N ASP A 142 2.30 52.24 44.11
CA ASP A 142 1.06 52.15 43.33
C ASP A 142 1.28 51.94 41.82
N PHE A 143 2.45 52.35 41.31
CA PHE A 143 2.88 52.08 39.94
C PHE A 143 2.91 50.59 39.59
N VAL A 144 3.37 49.72 40.50
CA VAL A 144 3.45 48.26 40.26
C VAL A 144 2.05 47.67 40.15
N PHE A 145 1.14 48.10 41.02
CA PHE A 145 -0.26 47.68 40.98
C PHE A 145 -0.96 48.18 39.71
N ASN A 146 -0.71 49.42 39.27
CA ASN A 146 -1.20 49.91 37.99
C ASN A 146 -0.72 49.04 36.81
N LEU A 147 0.55 48.64 36.80
CA LEU A 147 1.08 47.75 35.76
C LEU A 147 0.41 46.38 35.76
N ALA A 148 0.24 45.79 36.95
CA ALA A 148 -0.49 44.53 37.09
C ALA A 148 -1.95 44.64 36.62
N GLN A 149 -2.64 45.74 36.97
CA GLN A 149 -4.00 46.00 36.50
C GLN A 149 -4.07 46.13 34.97
N MET A 150 -3.11 46.80 34.33
CA MET A 150 -3.06 46.90 32.86
C MET A 150 -2.86 45.54 32.19
N VAL A 151 -2.04 44.65 32.77
CA VAL A 151 -1.85 43.28 32.26
C VAL A 151 -3.16 42.48 32.38
N ILE A 152 -3.82 42.56 33.53
CA ILE A 152 -5.11 41.87 33.78
C ILE A 152 -6.20 42.40 32.83
N GLU A 153 -6.31 43.72 32.65
CA GLU A 153 -7.24 44.35 31.70
C GLU A 153 -6.95 43.92 30.26
N SER A 154 -5.68 43.67 29.91
CA SER A 154 -5.30 43.26 28.55
C SER A 154 -5.76 41.83 28.24
N VAL A 155 -5.60 40.90 29.19
CA VAL A 155 -5.99 39.49 29.02
C VAL A 155 -7.51 39.30 29.12
N LEU A 156 -8.14 40.05 30.03
CA LEU A 156 -9.57 39.93 30.36
C LEU A 156 -10.39 41.13 29.88
N TYR A 157 -10.01 41.75 28.76
CA TYR A 157 -10.65 42.96 28.24
C TYR A 157 -12.16 42.81 27.99
N PHE A 158 -12.62 41.58 27.72
CA PHE A 158 -14.03 41.27 27.49
C PHE A 158 -14.84 41.14 28.79
N ASN A 159 -14.20 41.11 29.96
CA ASN A 159 -14.86 40.84 31.24
C ASN A 159 -15.28 42.16 31.95
N PRO A 160 -16.58 42.50 32.00
CA PRO A 160 -17.06 43.74 32.66
C PRO A 160 -16.77 43.79 34.16
N ALA A 161 -16.66 42.64 34.83
CA ALA A 161 -16.34 42.60 36.26
C ALA A 161 -14.90 43.06 36.54
N VAL A 162 -13.95 42.74 35.65
CA VAL A 162 -12.56 43.19 35.76
C VAL A 162 -12.48 44.72 35.66
N TRP A 163 -13.21 45.32 34.71
CA TRP A 163 -13.31 46.77 34.57
C TRP A 163 -13.90 47.43 35.82
N TRP A 164 -14.94 46.84 36.41
CA TRP A 164 -15.57 47.34 37.63
C TRP A 164 -14.65 47.22 38.85
N ILE A 165 -14.01 46.07 39.06
CA ILE A 165 -13.07 45.84 40.17
C ILE A 165 -11.90 46.82 40.06
N ASN A 166 -11.33 46.98 38.87
CA ASN A 166 -10.22 47.91 38.69
C ASN A 166 -10.62 49.37 38.92
N ARG A 167 -11.87 49.73 38.61
CA ARG A 167 -12.43 51.04 38.98
C ARG A 167 -12.51 51.21 40.50
N GLN A 168 -12.96 50.20 41.25
CA GLN A 168 -12.99 50.25 42.71
C GLN A 168 -11.58 50.36 43.32
N ILE A 169 -10.64 49.55 42.83
CA ILE A 169 -9.24 49.59 43.28
C ILE A 169 -8.64 50.98 43.03
N ARG A 170 -8.93 51.60 41.88
CA ARG A 170 -8.48 52.99 41.59
C ARG A 170 -9.05 53.98 42.60
N MET A 171 -10.34 53.92 42.93
CA MET A 171 -10.94 54.82 43.93
C MET A 171 -10.38 54.63 45.34
N GLU A 172 -10.20 53.38 45.78
CA GLU A 172 -9.62 53.08 47.10
C GLU A 172 -8.16 53.48 47.19
N ARG A 173 -7.41 53.39 46.10
CA ARG A 173 -6.03 53.85 46.03
C ARG A 173 -5.93 55.36 46.26
N GLU A 174 -6.73 56.15 45.54
CA GLU A 174 -6.74 57.61 45.71
C GLU A 174 -7.13 57.97 47.16
N ALA A 175 -8.18 57.36 47.70
CA ALA A 175 -8.63 57.59 49.08
C ALA A 175 -7.59 57.22 50.14
N CYS A 176 -6.76 56.21 49.87
CA CYS A 176 -5.65 55.87 50.75
C CYS A 176 -4.49 56.86 50.69
N CYS A 177 -4.18 57.39 49.51
CA CYS A 177 -3.10 58.38 49.35
C CYS A 177 -3.49 59.71 49.99
N ASP A 178 -4.74 60.11 49.77
CA ASP A 178 -5.48 61.14 50.48
C ASP A 178 -5.34 61.02 52.01
N ALA A 179 -5.66 59.85 52.57
CA ALA A 179 -5.56 59.60 54.01
C ALA A 179 -4.11 59.70 54.53
N LEU A 180 -3.13 59.22 53.75
CA LEU A 180 -1.72 59.31 54.11
C LEU A 180 -1.23 60.76 54.10
N ALA A 181 -1.62 61.56 53.10
CA ALA A 181 -1.34 62.99 53.04
C ALA A 181 -1.94 63.74 54.25
N VAL A 182 -3.19 63.43 54.60
CA VAL A 182 -3.86 63.98 55.80
C VAL A 182 -3.12 63.60 57.08
N SER A 183 -2.67 62.35 57.21
CA SER A 183 -1.99 61.86 58.41
C SER A 183 -0.69 62.60 58.74
N ILE A 184 -0.01 63.13 57.72
CA ILE A 184 1.27 63.83 57.88
C ILE A 184 1.08 65.34 58.00
N LEU A 185 0.11 65.91 57.28
CA LEU A 185 -0.14 67.35 57.29
C LEU A 185 -1.04 67.79 58.45
N GLY A 186 -1.76 66.86 59.08
CA GLY A 186 -2.61 67.12 60.26
C GLY A 186 -3.81 68.04 59.99
N ARG A 187 -4.09 68.38 58.73
CA ARG A 187 -5.13 69.36 58.33
C ARG A 187 -6.02 68.79 57.22
N PRO A 188 -7.02 67.95 57.55
CA PRO A 188 -7.89 67.31 56.55
C PRO A 188 -8.59 68.30 55.61
N LEU A 189 -9.08 69.42 56.14
CA LEU A 189 -9.76 70.45 55.36
C LEU A 189 -8.83 71.13 54.35
N ALA A 190 -7.61 71.47 54.76
CA ALA A 190 -6.62 72.08 53.87
C ALA A 190 -6.19 71.15 52.73
N VAL A 191 -6.11 69.84 52.99
CA VAL A 191 -5.83 68.83 51.96
C VAL A 191 -7.00 68.69 50.99
N ALA A 192 -8.24 68.64 51.49
CA ALA A 192 -9.44 68.57 50.67
C ALA A 192 -9.61 69.82 49.78
N GLU A 193 -9.39 71.02 50.32
CA GLU A 193 -9.40 72.28 49.58
C GLU A 193 -8.31 72.31 48.52
N ALA A 194 -7.08 71.91 48.86
CA ALA A 194 -5.96 71.89 47.93
C ALA A 194 -6.21 70.95 46.74
N LEU A 195 -6.76 69.76 46.99
CA LEU A 195 -7.13 68.80 45.94
C LEU A 195 -8.30 69.29 45.10
N SER A 196 -9.25 70.04 45.68
CA SER A 196 -10.38 70.63 44.96
C SER A 196 -9.94 71.77 44.04
N ILE A 197 -9.08 72.67 44.52
CA ILE A 197 -8.46 73.75 43.74
C ILE A 197 -7.63 73.16 42.58
N TRP A 198 -6.88 72.09 42.87
CA TRP A 198 -6.09 71.40 41.86
C TRP A 198 -6.97 70.73 40.80
N ALA A 199 -7.98 69.98 41.24
CA ALA A 199 -8.95 69.33 40.37
C ALA A 199 -9.62 70.33 39.42
N ASP A 200 -10.15 71.44 39.94
CA ASP A 200 -10.82 72.48 39.14
C ASP A 200 -9.89 73.08 38.05
N ARG A 201 -8.61 73.25 38.36
CA ARG A 201 -7.59 73.77 37.44
C ARG A 201 -7.14 72.77 36.36
N VAL A 202 -7.25 71.47 36.64
CA VAL A 202 -6.96 70.39 35.67
C VAL A 202 -8.18 70.12 34.78
N PHE A 203 -9.39 70.16 35.33
CA PHE A 203 -10.64 69.90 34.61
C PHE A 203 -11.03 71.00 33.61
N THR A 204 -10.50 72.22 33.73
CA THR A 204 -10.79 73.37 32.86
C THR A 204 -9.92 73.46 31.60
N ARG A 205 -8.97 72.55 31.37
CA ARG A 205 -8.22 72.47 30.10
C ARG A 205 -8.86 71.44 29.16
N GLU A 206 -9.36 71.91 28.03
CA GLU A 206 -9.99 71.09 26.98
C GLU A 206 -9.09 69.94 26.53
N THR A 207 -9.39 68.72 26.99
CA THR A 207 -8.91 67.48 26.37
C THR A 207 -9.91 67.04 25.31
N PRO A 208 -9.48 66.66 24.08
CA PRO A 208 -10.38 66.39 22.97
C PRO A 208 -11.41 65.29 23.29
N THR A 209 -12.65 65.58 22.90
CA THR A 209 -13.91 64.91 23.21
C THR A 209 -13.99 63.42 22.88
N ALA A 210 -13.09 62.87 22.06
CA ALA A 210 -13.06 61.43 21.76
C ALA A 210 -12.49 60.56 22.92
N ALA A 211 -11.75 61.15 23.86
CA ALA A 211 -11.22 60.43 25.04
C ALA A 211 -12.22 60.34 26.22
N MET A 212 -13.32 61.11 26.17
CA MET A 212 -14.32 61.18 27.24
C MET A 212 -15.23 59.95 27.31
N ALA A 213 -15.40 59.21 26.22
CA ALA A 213 -16.33 58.09 26.20
C ALA A 213 -15.85 56.87 27.04
N TRP A 214 -14.54 56.77 27.32
CA TRP A 214 -13.93 55.56 27.91
C TRP A 214 -13.03 55.88 29.12
N SER A 215 -12.97 57.13 29.56
CA SER A 215 -12.24 57.54 30.76
C SER A 215 -13.23 58.13 31.77
N ASP A 216 -13.26 57.57 32.98
CA ASP A 216 -14.16 57.96 34.09
C ASP A 216 -13.86 59.36 34.67
N HIS A 217 -13.15 60.21 33.92
CA HIS A 217 -12.67 61.53 34.34
C HIS A 217 -13.74 62.64 34.15
N GLY A 218 -14.94 62.30 33.66
CA GLY A 218 -16.03 63.27 33.43
C GLY A 218 -17.07 63.39 34.55
N ASN A 219 -16.97 62.63 35.65
CA ASN A 219 -17.94 62.68 36.74
C ASN A 219 -17.38 63.43 37.95
N ALA A 220 -18.11 64.40 38.52
CA ALA A 220 -17.75 65.07 39.79
C ALA A 220 -17.90 64.16 41.03
N ARG A 221 -18.46 62.95 40.86
CA ARG A 221 -18.74 61.98 41.94
C ARG A 221 -17.50 61.43 42.66
N PRO A 222 -16.38 61.07 41.99
CA PRO A 222 -15.20 60.51 42.65
C PRO A 222 -14.45 61.52 43.54
N LEU A 223 -14.42 62.81 43.16
CA LEU A 223 -13.78 63.86 43.96
C LEU A 223 -14.58 64.14 45.24
N LEU A 224 -15.91 64.28 45.11
CA LEU A 224 -16.80 64.51 46.24
C LEU A 224 -16.80 63.32 47.22
N GLU A 225 -16.68 62.09 46.71
CA GLU A 225 -16.49 60.88 47.52
C GLU A 225 -15.18 60.90 48.31
N ARG A 226 -14.06 61.33 47.70
CA ARG A 226 -12.76 61.49 48.37
C ARG A 226 -12.81 62.57 49.47
N VAL A 227 -13.41 63.72 49.19
CA VAL A 227 -13.61 64.80 50.19
C VAL A 227 -14.46 64.32 51.37
N ARG A 228 -15.55 63.59 51.10
CA ARG A 228 -16.40 63.01 52.16
C ARG A 228 -15.63 62.04 53.05
N ARG A 229 -14.80 61.16 52.47
CA ARG A 229 -13.98 60.20 53.22
C ARG A 229 -12.92 60.87 54.11
N MET A 230 -12.41 62.04 53.71
CA MET A 230 -11.47 62.80 54.55
C MET A 230 -12.16 63.53 55.71
N LEU A 231 -13.35 64.09 55.46
CA LEU A 231 -14.02 64.99 56.41
C LEU A 231 -15.02 64.27 57.33
N LEU A 232 -15.49 63.06 56.96
CA LEU A 232 -16.48 62.29 57.73
C LEU A 232 -15.88 60.98 58.27
N PRO A 233 -15.55 60.89 59.57
CA PRO A 233 -15.06 59.67 60.18
C PRO A 233 -16.09 58.53 60.06
N GLY A 234 -15.68 57.39 59.48
CA GLY A 234 -16.52 56.19 59.37
C GLY A 234 -17.40 56.09 58.12
N TYR A 235 -17.35 57.06 57.21
CA TYR A 235 -18.06 56.99 55.93
C TYR A 235 -17.48 55.86 55.05
N ARG A 236 -18.32 54.90 54.66
CA ARG A 236 -17.98 53.82 53.71
C ARG A 236 -18.87 53.93 52.48
N PRO A 237 -18.31 53.86 51.26
CA PRO A 237 -19.12 53.77 50.04
C PRO A 237 -19.98 52.52 50.08
N GLN A 238 -21.25 52.62 49.71
CA GLN A 238 -22.04 51.45 49.37
C GLN A 238 -21.81 51.12 47.89
N ALA A 239 -21.24 49.96 47.59
CA ALA A 239 -21.11 49.49 46.22
C ALA A 239 -22.49 49.04 45.70
N PRO A 240 -23.06 49.65 44.65
CA PRO A 240 -24.36 49.25 44.13
C PRO A 240 -24.14 48.09 43.16
N ILE A 241 -23.73 46.92 43.65
CA ILE A 241 -23.84 45.70 42.85
C ILE A 241 -25.28 45.22 43.05
N SER A 242 -26.11 45.32 42.01
CA SER A 242 -27.46 44.75 42.09
C SER A 242 -27.36 43.24 42.30
N PRO A 243 -28.31 42.60 43.02
CA PRO A 243 -28.34 41.15 43.16
C PRO A 243 -28.30 40.42 41.81
N LEU A 244 -28.86 41.04 40.76
CA LEU A 244 -28.81 40.58 39.38
C LEU A 244 -27.39 40.59 38.78
N GLY A 245 -26.59 41.62 39.08
CA GLY A 245 -25.20 41.71 38.64
C GLY A 245 -24.31 40.66 39.29
N LEU A 246 -24.59 40.33 40.56
CA LEU A 246 -23.90 39.27 41.29
C LEU A 246 -24.26 37.89 40.74
N LEU A 247 -25.55 37.66 40.41
CA LEU A 247 -26.01 36.44 39.74
C LEU A 247 -25.37 36.27 38.36
N GLY A 248 -25.27 37.35 37.57
CA GLY A 248 -24.59 37.34 36.27
C GLY A 248 -23.10 37.01 36.36
N ALA A 249 -22.41 37.53 37.37
CA ALA A 249 -21.01 37.19 37.65
C ALA A 249 -20.83 35.71 38.05
N MET A 250 -21.75 35.16 38.87
CA MET A 250 -21.71 33.74 39.24
C MET A 250 -22.00 32.82 38.06
N LEU A 251 -23.00 33.15 37.24
CA LEU A 251 -23.36 32.36 36.05
C LEU A 251 -22.24 32.34 35.01
N SER A 252 -21.63 33.50 34.73
CA SER A 252 -20.47 33.57 33.83
C SER A 252 -19.27 32.79 34.36
N GLY A 253 -19.02 32.83 35.68
CA GLY A 253 -18.00 32.01 36.33
C GLY A 253 -18.25 30.50 36.16
N MET A 254 -19.49 30.05 36.34
CA MET A 254 -19.87 28.65 36.12
C MET A 254 -19.70 28.21 34.67
N VAL A 255 -20.02 29.06 33.69
CA VAL A 255 -19.82 28.75 32.26
C VAL A 255 -18.34 28.61 31.92
N VAL A 256 -17.47 29.49 32.44
CA VAL A 256 -16.01 29.41 32.21
C VAL A 256 -15.41 28.16 32.86
N LEU A 257 -15.80 27.85 34.11
CA LEU A 257 -15.35 26.65 34.79
C LEU A 257 -15.84 25.36 34.11
N GLY A 258 -17.09 25.36 33.63
CA GLY A 258 -17.63 24.24 32.84
C GLY A 258 -16.89 24.05 31.51
N GLY A 259 -16.56 25.14 30.81
CA GLY A 259 -15.75 25.10 29.59
C GLY A 259 -14.34 24.55 29.83
N LEU A 260 -13.67 25.00 30.89
CA LEU A 260 -12.36 24.49 31.29
C LEU A 260 -12.42 23.00 31.69
N TRP A 261 -13.44 22.58 32.43
CA TRP A 261 -13.64 21.18 32.82
C TRP A 261 -13.84 20.27 31.60
N CYS A 262 -14.71 20.67 30.67
CA CYS A 262 -14.94 19.93 29.42
C CYS A 262 -13.67 19.84 28.56
N GLY A 263 -12.92 20.94 28.43
CA GLY A 263 -11.66 20.95 27.68
C GLY A 263 -10.60 20.05 28.29
N THR A 264 -10.46 20.06 29.62
CA THR A 264 -9.49 19.21 30.33
C THR A 264 -9.88 17.74 30.25
N SER A 265 -11.17 17.42 30.42
CA SER A 265 -11.68 16.05 30.31
C SER A 265 -11.53 15.48 28.89
N ALA A 266 -11.76 16.30 27.86
CA ALA A 266 -11.56 15.90 26.47
C ALA A 266 -10.08 15.64 26.16
N ALA A 267 -9.16 16.47 26.69
CA ALA A 267 -7.72 16.28 26.51
C ALA A 267 -7.23 15.00 27.22
N VAL A 268 -7.68 14.75 28.45
CA VAL A 268 -7.33 13.53 29.20
C VAL A 268 -7.86 12.29 28.51
N GLN A 269 -9.11 12.28 28.02
CA GLN A 269 -9.66 11.15 27.25
C GLN A 269 -8.94 10.92 25.91
N LEU A 270 -8.36 11.95 25.31
CA LEU A 270 -7.59 11.84 24.07
C LEU A 270 -6.23 11.16 24.32
N VAL A 271 -5.58 11.52 25.43
CA VAL A 271 -4.27 10.96 25.85
C VAL A 271 -4.43 9.55 26.41
N GLU A 272 -5.50 9.29 27.19
CA GLU A 272 -5.81 7.96 27.73
C GLU A 272 -6.18 6.95 26.63
N LYS A 273 -6.66 7.41 25.47
CA LYS A 273 -6.96 6.55 24.30
C LYS A 273 -5.78 6.32 23.36
N SER A 274 -4.69 7.08 23.46
CA SER A 274 -3.50 6.86 22.63
C SER A 274 -2.58 5.83 23.29
N LEU A 275 -2.47 4.65 22.67
CA LEU A 275 -1.52 3.62 23.09
C LEU A 275 -0.08 4.16 23.01
N THR A 276 0.78 3.76 23.95
CA THR A 276 2.22 4.04 23.81
C THR A 276 2.80 3.32 22.58
N PRO A 277 3.90 3.80 21.98
CA PRO A 277 4.55 3.12 20.86
C PRO A 277 4.86 1.64 21.17
N GLU A 278 5.28 1.34 22.40
CA GLU A 278 5.55 -0.01 22.91
C GLU A 278 4.29 -0.89 22.91
N GLU A 279 3.22 -0.43 23.57
CA GLU A 279 1.95 -1.17 23.68
C GLU A 279 1.32 -1.41 22.32
N ARG A 280 1.40 -0.43 21.42
CA ARG A 280 0.93 -0.56 20.04
C ARG A 280 1.70 -1.65 19.29
N VAL A 281 3.02 -1.61 19.32
CA VAL A 281 3.88 -2.59 18.63
C VAL A 281 3.61 -3.99 19.19
N GLU A 282 3.44 -4.13 20.51
CA GLU A 282 3.13 -5.41 21.15
C GLU A 282 1.75 -5.95 20.73
N LYS A 283 0.71 -5.10 20.73
CA LYS A 283 -0.63 -5.50 20.29
C LYS A 283 -0.67 -5.99 18.84
N VAL A 284 0.09 -5.34 17.95
CA VAL A 284 0.26 -5.79 16.56
C VAL A 284 1.05 -7.09 16.51
N ALA A 285 2.10 -7.25 17.33
CA ALA A 285 2.89 -8.48 17.42
C ALA A 285 2.06 -9.69 17.86
N GLU A 286 1.27 -9.54 18.92
CA GLU A 286 0.37 -10.57 19.44
C GLU A 286 -0.64 -11.01 18.37
N THR A 287 -1.21 -10.05 17.63
CA THR A 287 -2.15 -10.34 16.55
C THR A 287 -1.46 -11.06 15.38
N GLN A 288 -0.26 -10.64 14.99
CA GLN A 288 0.51 -11.35 13.96
C GLN A 288 0.82 -12.79 14.38
N GLU A 289 1.23 -13.01 15.64
CA GLU A 289 1.56 -14.33 16.16
C GLU A 289 0.31 -15.24 16.29
N GLU A 290 -0.83 -14.68 16.71
CA GLU A 290 -2.13 -15.36 16.72
C GLU A 290 -2.47 -15.92 15.33
N TYR A 291 -2.27 -15.12 14.28
CA TYR A 291 -2.53 -15.52 12.90
C TYR A 291 -1.41 -16.43 12.34
N ARG A 292 -0.15 -16.22 12.71
CA ARG A 292 0.97 -17.11 12.31
C ARG A 292 0.78 -18.53 12.84
N ARG A 293 0.38 -18.69 14.11
CA ARG A 293 0.07 -20.01 14.69
C ARG A 293 -1.09 -20.71 13.98
N ARG A 294 -2.01 -19.93 13.38
CA ARG A 294 -3.12 -20.45 12.57
C ARG A 294 -2.70 -20.79 11.13
N GLU A 295 -1.77 -20.01 10.58
CA GLU A 295 -1.29 -20.13 9.20
C GLU A 295 -0.24 -21.22 8.97
N ALA A 296 0.36 -21.79 10.04
CA ALA A 296 1.32 -22.90 10.02
C ALA A 296 1.88 -23.20 8.62
N THR A 297 2.99 -22.54 8.29
CA THR A 297 3.74 -22.68 7.04
C THR A 297 3.75 -24.14 6.60
N PRO A 298 3.37 -24.49 5.35
CA PRO A 298 3.47 -25.87 4.91
C PRO A 298 4.91 -26.32 5.08
N SER A 299 5.10 -27.34 5.90
CA SER A 299 6.41 -27.97 6.05
C SER A 299 6.96 -28.37 4.68
N THR A 300 8.26 -28.16 4.48
CA THR A 300 8.99 -28.61 3.30
C THR A 300 9.40 -30.08 3.39
N ASN A 301 9.11 -30.76 4.50
CA ASN A 301 9.43 -32.17 4.66
C ASN A 301 8.51 -32.99 3.75
N PRO A 302 9.06 -33.75 2.79
CA PRO A 302 8.26 -34.53 1.85
C PRO A 302 7.48 -35.64 2.58
N VAL A 303 6.30 -35.93 2.07
CA VAL A 303 5.47 -37.08 2.46
C VAL A 303 5.73 -38.19 1.45
N THR A 304 6.00 -39.40 1.92
CA THR A 304 6.21 -40.55 1.03
C THR A 304 4.89 -41.27 0.80
N LEU A 305 4.49 -41.40 -0.46
CA LEU A 305 3.31 -42.16 -0.89
C LEU A 305 3.77 -43.40 -1.64
N SER A 306 3.44 -44.58 -1.13
CA SER A 306 3.81 -45.87 -1.75
C SER A 306 2.61 -46.78 -1.92
N GLY A 307 2.66 -47.63 -2.94
CA GLY A 307 1.51 -48.41 -3.34
C GLY A 307 1.77 -49.36 -4.50
N LYS A 308 0.69 -49.94 -5.02
CA LYS A 308 0.68 -50.79 -6.20
C LYS A 308 -0.26 -50.23 -7.26
N ILE A 309 0.04 -50.52 -8.51
CA ILE A 309 -0.83 -50.23 -9.64
C ILE A 309 -1.32 -51.55 -10.20
N ARG A 310 -2.60 -51.61 -10.55
CA ARG A 310 -3.17 -52.75 -11.25
C ARG A 310 -4.31 -52.32 -12.14
N THR A 311 -4.63 -53.17 -13.11
CA THR A 311 -5.91 -53.09 -13.82
C THR A 311 -7.01 -53.72 -12.96
N PHE A 312 -8.26 -53.31 -13.13
CA PHE A 312 -9.37 -53.88 -12.35
C PHE A 312 -9.53 -55.40 -12.56
N ASP A 313 -9.08 -55.90 -13.72
CA ASP A 313 -9.09 -57.32 -14.12
C ASP A 313 -7.73 -58.01 -13.95
N ASN A 314 -6.78 -57.37 -13.26
CA ASN A 314 -5.43 -57.90 -12.95
C ASN A 314 -4.60 -58.33 -14.16
N LYS A 315 -4.86 -57.78 -15.35
CA LYS A 315 -3.95 -57.91 -16.49
C LYS A 315 -2.62 -57.18 -16.23
N PRO A 316 -1.51 -57.68 -16.77
CA PRO A 316 -0.20 -57.05 -16.65
C PRO A 316 -0.22 -55.62 -17.20
N LEU A 317 0.46 -54.71 -16.50
CA LEU A 317 0.66 -53.34 -16.97
C LEU A 317 1.74 -53.30 -18.06
N PRO A 318 1.59 -52.49 -19.12
CA PRO A 318 2.66 -52.28 -20.10
C PRO A 318 3.91 -51.65 -19.49
N ASP A 319 5.08 -51.92 -20.06
CA ASP A 319 6.32 -51.29 -19.62
C ASP A 319 6.28 -49.77 -19.81
N GLY A 320 6.67 -49.05 -18.75
CA GLY A 320 6.83 -47.60 -18.81
C GLY A 320 5.62 -46.75 -18.48
N VAL A 321 4.64 -47.28 -17.72
CA VAL A 321 3.57 -46.49 -17.09
C VAL A 321 4.17 -45.26 -16.40
N MET A 322 3.72 -44.09 -16.86
CA MET A 322 4.12 -42.80 -16.34
C MET A 322 3.13 -42.38 -15.27
N MET A 323 3.65 -42.12 -14.08
CA MET A 323 2.87 -41.67 -12.95
C MET A 323 3.17 -40.23 -12.61
N GLY A 324 2.18 -39.53 -12.05
CA GLY A 324 2.36 -38.21 -11.48
C GLY A 324 1.57 -38.07 -10.19
N ALA A 325 2.14 -37.39 -9.20
CA ALA A 325 1.41 -36.90 -8.05
C ALA A 325 1.22 -35.39 -8.15
N MET A 326 0.01 -34.96 -7.83
CA MET A 326 -0.37 -33.56 -7.77
C MET A 326 -0.83 -33.27 -6.35
N ALA A 327 0.05 -32.63 -5.58
CA ALA A 327 -0.30 -32.14 -4.26
C ALA A 327 -0.93 -30.74 -4.39
N THR A 328 -2.17 -30.58 -3.95
CA THR A 328 -2.72 -29.28 -3.58
C THR A 328 -2.17 -28.93 -2.20
N THR A 329 -0.91 -28.50 -2.23
CA THR A 329 -0.27 -27.97 -1.03
C THR A 329 -0.94 -26.68 -0.62
N ARG A 330 -1.06 -26.45 0.68
CA ARG A 330 -1.35 -25.14 1.26
C ARG A 330 -0.21 -24.13 1.05
N LYS A 331 0.54 -24.18 -0.06
CA LYS A 331 1.62 -23.22 -0.30
C LYS A 331 1.02 -21.94 -0.87
N LEU A 332 0.55 -21.08 0.03
CA LEU A 332 0.43 -19.65 -0.24
C LEU A 332 1.80 -19.18 -0.75
N ASN A 333 1.93 -18.90 -2.04
CA ASN A 333 2.89 -17.89 -2.45
C ASN A 333 2.30 -16.51 -2.17
N GLN A 334 3.07 -15.46 -2.44
CA GLN A 334 2.65 -14.05 -2.30
C GLN A 334 1.37 -13.70 -3.09
N ASN A 335 0.88 -14.63 -3.92
CA ASN A 335 -0.28 -14.48 -4.76
C ASN A 335 -1.26 -15.63 -4.60
N GLY A 336 -1.41 -16.29 -3.43
CA GLY A 336 -2.57 -17.12 -3.07
C GLY A 336 -3.06 -18.24 -3.99
N VAL A 337 -2.31 -18.56 -5.04
CA VAL A 337 -2.66 -19.64 -5.95
C VAL A 337 -2.35 -20.93 -5.21
N TYR A 338 -3.31 -21.85 -5.15
CA TYR A 338 -2.99 -23.27 -4.96
C TYR A 338 -1.98 -23.62 -6.03
N ILE A 339 -0.69 -23.66 -5.69
CA ILE A 339 0.30 -24.13 -6.66
C ILE A 339 0.15 -25.64 -6.64
N PRO A 340 -0.37 -26.27 -7.70
CA PRO A 340 -0.12 -27.68 -7.86
C PRO A 340 1.38 -27.85 -7.98
N VAL A 341 2.00 -28.38 -6.94
CA VAL A 341 3.39 -28.76 -7.03
C VAL A 341 3.40 -30.20 -7.52
N THR A 342 3.51 -30.35 -8.84
CA THR A 342 3.76 -31.66 -9.43
C THR A 342 5.20 -32.05 -9.08
N ARG A 343 5.36 -33.07 -8.24
CA ARG A 343 6.65 -33.73 -8.02
C ARG A 343 6.48 -35.22 -8.29
N GLY A 344 7.53 -35.79 -8.88
CA GLY A 344 7.62 -37.21 -9.16
C GLY A 344 6.86 -37.59 -10.42
N ILE A 345 7.54 -37.49 -11.58
CA ILE A 345 7.23 -38.37 -12.69
C ILE A 345 8.12 -39.59 -12.50
N GLN A 346 7.52 -40.72 -12.12
CA GLN A 346 8.24 -41.99 -11.99
C GLN A 346 7.79 -42.92 -13.11
N ARG A 347 8.77 -43.49 -13.81
CA ARG A 347 8.56 -44.61 -14.73
C ARG A 347 8.80 -45.87 -13.91
N LEU A 348 7.80 -46.74 -13.82
CA LEU A 348 7.90 -47.93 -12.98
C LEU A 348 8.53 -49.10 -13.72
N ALA A 349 9.32 -49.90 -12.99
CA ALA A 349 9.91 -51.15 -13.46
C ALA A 349 9.12 -52.38 -12.94
N ASP A 350 8.45 -52.24 -11.80
CA ASP A 350 7.54 -53.22 -11.20
C ASP A 350 6.19 -52.55 -10.92
N SER A 351 5.10 -53.32 -10.72
CA SER A 351 3.76 -52.78 -10.47
C SER A 351 3.62 -52.04 -9.12
N SER A 352 4.72 -51.62 -8.49
CA SER A 352 4.79 -50.84 -7.26
C SER A 352 5.32 -49.43 -7.51
N PHE A 353 4.96 -48.49 -6.65
CA PHE A 353 5.45 -47.12 -6.72
C PHE A 353 5.84 -46.55 -5.37
N SER A 354 6.73 -45.57 -5.39
CA SER A 354 7.08 -44.75 -4.23
C SER A 354 7.44 -43.34 -4.70
N LEU A 355 6.62 -42.37 -4.33
CA LEU A 355 6.78 -40.99 -4.76
C LEU A 355 6.76 -40.02 -3.57
N GLU A 356 7.50 -38.91 -3.71
CA GLU A 356 7.47 -37.82 -2.74
C GLU A 356 6.42 -36.79 -3.13
N ALA A 357 5.47 -36.56 -2.23
CA ALA A 357 4.51 -35.47 -2.27
C ALA A 357 4.82 -34.44 -1.19
N PHE A 358 4.10 -33.32 -1.22
CA PHE A 358 4.16 -32.32 -0.16
C PHE A 358 2.98 -32.52 0.81
N PRO A 359 3.09 -32.05 2.07
CA PRO A 359 1.96 -32.03 3.00
C PRO A 359 0.76 -31.22 2.44
N GLY A 360 -0.45 -31.73 2.67
CA GLY A 360 -1.70 -31.18 2.13
C GLY A 360 -2.58 -32.25 1.46
N ARG A 361 -3.57 -31.80 0.68
CA ARG A 361 -4.44 -32.71 -0.08
C ARG A 361 -3.71 -33.16 -1.33
N THR A 362 -3.52 -34.46 -1.49
CA THR A 362 -2.77 -34.99 -2.63
C THR A 362 -3.62 -35.94 -3.46
N TRP A 363 -3.57 -35.75 -4.78
CA TRP A 363 -4.12 -36.68 -5.76
C TRP A 363 -2.97 -37.38 -6.48
N ILE A 364 -3.12 -38.67 -6.74
CA ILE A 364 -2.18 -39.46 -7.53
C ILE A 364 -2.92 -39.88 -8.80
N CYS A 365 -2.26 -39.78 -9.95
CA CYS A 365 -2.81 -40.25 -11.22
C CYS A 365 -1.79 -41.06 -12.03
N ALA A 366 -2.28 -42.04 -12.77
CA ALA A 366 -1.54 -42.72 -13.82
C ALA A 366 -2.32 -42.58 -15.14
N GLY A 367 -1.65 -42.07 -16.18
CA GLY A 367 -2.26 -41.89 -17.49
C GLY A 367 -2.34 -43.21 -18.26
N THR A 368 -3.28 -43.30 -19.21
CA THR A 368 -3.37 -44.42 -20.15
C THR A 368 -2.25 -44.35 -21.19
N LEU A 369 -1.47 -45.42 -21.31
CA LEU A 369 -0.44 -45.61 -22.33
C LEU A 369 -0.90 -46.62 -23.41
N PRO A 370 -0.20 -46.69 -24.56
CA PRO A 370 -0.40 -47.79 -25.51
C PRO A 370 -0.33 -49.14 -24.80
N GLY A 371 -1.33 -50.01 -25.00
CA GLY A 371 -1.51 -51.28 -24.29
C GLY A 371 -2.53 -51.26 -23.14
N LEU A 372 -3.11 -50.10 -22.80
CA LEU A 372 -4.23 -49.95 -21.86
C LEU A 372 -5.48 -49.38 -22.55
N GLU A 373 -5.63 -49.64 -23.85
CA GLU A 373 -6.82 -49.24 -24.61
C GLU A 373 -8.08 -49.89 -24.02
N GLY A 374 -8.96 -49.08 -23.44
CA GLY A 374 -10.22 -49.55 -22.83
C GLY A 374 -10.33 -49.34 -21.33
N TYR A 375 -9.29 -48.89 -20.65
CA TYR A 375 -9.36 -48.48 -19.25
C TYR A 375 -9.48 -46.95 -19.11
N ALA A 376 -10.09 -46.49 -18.02
CA ALA A 376 -9.98 -45.10 -17.61
C ALA A 376 -8.61 -44.85 -16.96
N SER A 377 -8.08 -43.63 -17.06
CA SER A 377 -6.88 -43.24 -16.32
C SER A 377 -7.10 -43.48 -14.82
N ALA A 378 -6.12 -44.08 -14.15
CA ALA A 378 -6.25 -44.37 -12.73
C ALA A 378 -6.03 -43.09 -11.93
N VAL A 379 -6.90 -42.84 -10.96
CA VAL A 379 -6.80 -41.69 -10.04
C VAL A 379 -7.13 -42.16 -8.63
N ALA A 380 -6.37 -41.69 -7.65
CA ALA A 380 -6.61 -41.96 -6.24
C ALA A 380 -6.42 -40.68 -5.41
N GLY A 381 -7.26 -40.51 -4.39
CA GLY A 381 -7.26 -39.35 -3.50
C GLY A 381 -8.67 -38.78 -3.26
N PRO A 382 -8.77 -37.62 -2.58
CA PRO A 382 -7.65 -36.86 -2.03
C PRO A 382 -7.11 -37.52 -0.76
N PHE A 383 -5.79 -37.67 -0.67
CA PHE A 383 -5.10 -38.09 0.56
C PHE A 383 -4.79 -36.88 1.42
N GLU A 384 -5.14 -36.91 2.70
CA GLU A 384 -4.76 -35.89 3.68
C GLU A 384 -3.34 -36.20 4.20
N CYS A 385 -2.34 -35.65 3.54
CA CYS A 385 -0.93 -35.91 3.80
C CYS A 385 -0.39 -35.00 4.91
N LYS A 386 0.01 -35.56 6.05
CA LYS A 386 0.65 -34.83 7.16
C LYS A 386 2.16 -34.85 7.03
N GLU A 387 2.81 -33.86 7.65
CA GLU A 387 4.27 -33.75 7.68
C GLU A 387 4.96 -35.05 8.16
N GLY A 388 6.00 -35.47 7.44
CA GLY A 388 6.81 -36.65 7.79
C GLY A 388 6.05 -37.98 7.75
N GLN A 389 4.81 -37.97 7.26
CA GLN A 389 3.99 -39.17 7.15
C GLN A 389 4.45 -40.02 5.97
N THR A 390 4.38 -41.33 6.15
CA THR A 390 4.42 -42.29 5.06
C THR A 390 3.02 -42.87 4.90
N ILE A 391 2.46 -42.80 3.69
CA ILE A 391 1.19 -43.46 3.35
C ILE A 391 1.55 -44.62 2.42
N GLU A 392 1.41 -45.84 2.93
CA GLU A 392 1.71 -47.06 2.20
C GLU A 392 0.43 -47.76 1.74
N ASN A 393 0.58 -48.77 0.89
CA ASN A 393 -0.51 -49.64 0.41
C ASN A 393 -1.59 -48.90 -0.40
N ILE A 394 -1.24 -47.82 -1.09
CA ILE A 394 -2.16 -47.15 -2.01
C ILE A 394 -2.40 -48.06 -3.22
N ASP A 395 -3.66 -48.38 -3.50
CA ASP A 395 -4.04 -49.18 -4.66
C ASP A 395 -4.54 -48.25 -5.77
N LEU A 396 -3.75 -48.10 -6.83
CA LEU A 396 -4.07 -47.26 -7.98
C LEU A 396 -4.60 -48.14 -9.11
N VAL A 397 -5.93 -48.11 -9.30
CA VAL A 397 -6.62 -49.07 -10.16
C VAL A 397 -7.03 -48.43 -11.49
N PHE A 398 -6.59 -49.00 -12.61
CA PHE A 398 -7.15 -48.72 -13.92
C PHE A 398 -8.52 -49.39 -14.03
N GLU A 399 -9.58 -48.60 -13.83
CA GLU A 399 -10.96 -49.10 -13.81
C GLU A 399 -11.56 -49.22 -15.22
N ASN A 400 -12.61 -50.04 -15.33
CA ASN A 400 -13.59 -49.96 -16.42
C ASN A 400 -14.46 -48.71 -16.17
N GLY A 401 -13.93 -47.54 -16.50
CA GLY A 401 -14.59 -46.27 -16.30
C GLY A 401 -15.84 -46.08 -17.16
N THR A 402 -16.59 -45.03 -16.87
CA THR A 402 -17.81 -44.63 -17.55
C THR A 402 -17.48 -44.10 -18.95
N PRO A 403 -17.98 -44.72 -20.03
CA PRO A 403 -17.77 -44.20 -21.38
C PRO A 403 -18.54 -42.89 -21.57
N GLN A 404 -17.92 -41.94 -22.25
CA GLN A 404 -18.48 -40.69 -22.71
C GLN A 404 -18.31 -40.63 -24.22
N THR A 405 -19.42 -40.46 -24.93
CA THR A 405 -19.43 -40.38 -26.39
C THR A 405 -19.16 -38.95 -26.80
N VAL A 406 -18.06 -38.73 -27.53
CA VAL A 406 -17.70 -37.43 -28.11
C VAL A 406 -17.84 -37.52 -29.61
N ARG A 407 -18.70 -36.70 -30.21
CA ARG A 407 -18.87 -36.61 -31.67
C ARG A 407 -18.22 -35.34 -32.18
N VAL A 408 -17.18 -35.47 -32.98
CA VAL A 408 -16.46 -34.35 -33.59
C VAL A 408 -17.00 -34.11 -35.00
N VAL A 409 -17.43 -32.88 -35.27
CA VAL A 409 -18.01 -32.48 -36.57
C VAL A 409 -17.34 -31.21 -37.10
N ASP A 410 -17.39 -30.97 -38.41
CA ASP A 410 -16.98 -29.69 -39.00
C ASP A 410 -18.10 -28.63 -38.94
N GLU A 411 -17.84 -27.43 -39.46
CA GLU A 411 -18.80 -26.31 -39.46
C GLU A 411 -20.07 -26.62 -40.27
N GLU A 412 -19.96 -27.51 -41.24
CA GLU A 412 -21.07 -28.01 -42.06
C GLU A 412 -21.78 -29.22 -41.42
N GLY A 413 -21.31 -29.69 -40.25
CA GLY A 413 -21.90 -30.80 -39.51
C GLY A 413 -21.44 -32.19 -39.98
N ASN A 414 -20.47 -32.28 -40.89
CA ASN A 414 -19.91 -33.55 -41.35
C ASN A 414 -18.99 -34.17 -40.29
N PRO A 415 -18.92 -35.51 -40.20
CA PRO A 415 -18.01 -36.19 -39.29
C PRO A 415 -16.53 -35.88 -39.54
N VAL A 416 -15.77 -35.58 -38.48
CA VAL A 416 -14.32 -35.41 -38.56
C VAL A 416 -13.62 -36.66 -38.05
N THR A 417 -13.06 -37.44 -38.98
CA THR A 417 -12.46 -38.75 -38.71
C THR A 417 -11.00 -38.63 -38.24
N GLN A 418 -10.54 -39.60 -37.45
CA GLN A 418 -9.19 -39.65 -36.90
C GLN A 418 -8.73 -38.35 -36.20
N ALA A 419 -9.66 -37.63 -35.57
CA ALA A 419 -9.38 -36.49 -34.71
C ALA A 419 -8.92 -36.98 -33.34
N ARG A 420 -7.79 -36.48 -32.85
CA ARG A 420 -7.28 -36.80 -31.53
C ARG A 420 -8.06 -36.01 -30.48
N VAL A 421 -8.85 -36.71 -29.69
CA VAL A 421 -9.63 -36.19 -28.57
C VAL A 421 -8.86 -36.43 -27.28
N THR A 422 -8.48 -35.38 -26.58
CA THR A 422 -7.85 -35.43 -25.26
C THR A 422 -8.90 -35.20 -24.16
N ALA A 423 -8.72 -35.84 -23.03
CA ALA A 423 -9.53 -35.63 -21.84
C ALA A 423 -8.66 -35.56 -20.60
N GLY A 424 -9.10 -34.82 -19.58
CA GLY A 424 -8.47 -34.76 -18.27
C GLY A 424 -9.51 -34.59 -17.18
N TYR A 425 -9.29 -35.20 -16.01
CA TYR A 425 -10.20 -35.12 -14.87
C TYR A 425 -10.11 -33.76 -14.20
N LEU A 426 -11.25 -33.12 -13.99
CA LEU A 426 -11.30 -31.83 -13.34
C LEU A 426 -11.55 -32.01 -11.83
N LEU A 427 -10.48 -31.95 -11.05
CA LEU A 427 -10.50 -32.15 -9.60
C LEU A 427 -10.12 -30.83 -8.91
N GLU A 428 -11.03 -30.31 -8.09
CA GLU A 428 -10.84 -29.06 -7.32
C GLU A 428 -10.43 -27.84 -8.17
N GLY A 429 -10.90 -27.76 -9.41
CA GLY A 429 -10.63 -26.65 -10.33
C GLY A 429 -9.36 -26.81 -11.18
N PHE A 430 -8.64 -27.92 -11.04
CA PHE A 430 -7.46 -28.25 -11.85
C PHE A 430 -7.72 -29.50 -12.71
N SER A 431 -7.08 -29.59 -13.88
CA SER A 431 -7.14 -30.77 -14.75
C SER A 431 -5.96 -31.70 -14.46
N ILE A 432 -6.22 -32.99 -14.24
CA ILE A 432 -5.22 -34.04 -13.95
C ILE A 432 -5.56 -35.32 -14.73
N GLY A 433 -4.59 -36.20 -14.93
CA GLY A 433 -4.82 -37.51 -15.57
C GLY A 433 -5.23 -37.35 -17.03
N HIS A 434 -4.33 -36.80 -17.85
CA HIS A 434 -4.60 -36.58 -19.27
C HIS A 434 -4.48 -37.87 -20.07
N PHE A 435 -5.48 -38.14 -20.91
CA PHE A 435 -5.50 -39.26 -21.85
C PHE A 435 -6.02 -38.80 -23.20
N ALA A 436 -5.77 -39.60 -24.24
CA ALA A 436 -6.16 -39.29 -25.60
C ALA A 436 -6.72 -40.52 -26.31
N THR A 437 -7.70 -40.29 -27.16
CA THR A 437 -8.28 -41.27 -28.09
C THR A 437 -8.45 -40.62 -29.46
N THR A 438 -8.88 -41.37 -30.46
CA THR A 438 -9.10 -40.89 -31.83
C THR A 438 -10.53 -41.18 -32.29
N THR A 439 -11.12 -40.29 -33.09
CA THR A 439 -12.44 -40.51 -33.68
C THR A 439 -12.43 -41.57 -34.77
N ASP A 440 -13.53 -42.31 -34.88
CA ASP A 440 -13.83 -43.30 -35.93
C ASP A 440 -14.30 -42.64 -37.24
N GLU A 441 -14.80 -43.46 -38.19
CA GLU A 441 -15.33 -43.02 -39.49
C GLU A 441 -16.60 -42.16 -39.37
N GLN A 442 -17.33 -42.28 -38.26
CA GLN A 442 -18.52 -41.49 -37.95
C GLN A 442 -18.16 -40.24 -37.12
N GLY A 443 -16.88 -39.96 -36.91
CA GLY A 443 -16.39 -38.83 -36.14
C GLY A 443 -16.61 -39.01 -34.63
N ILE A 444 -16.85 -40.23 -34.16
CA ILE A 444 -17.16 -40.54 -32.77
C ILE A 444 -15.92 -41.07 -32.06
N ALA A 445 -15.66 -40.59 -30.86
CA ALA A 445 -14.63 -41.06 -29.96
C ALA A 445 -15.22 -41.41 -28.59
N ALA A 446 -14.83 -42.56 -28.05
CA ALA A 446 -15.21 -42.95 -26.69
C ALA A 446 -14.10 -42.54 -25.70
N VAL A 447 -14.47 -41.67 -24.76
CA VAL A 447 -13.60 -41.19 -23.68
C VAL A 447 -14.04 -41.87 -22.38
N ARG A 448 -13.15 -42.57 -21.67
CA ARG A 448 -13.51 -43.27 -20.43
C ARG A 448 -13.13 -42.45 -19.19
N ILE A 449 -14.12 -42.10 -18.40
CA ILE A 449 -13.96 -41.32 -17.17
C ILE A 449 -13.99 -42.25 -15.97
N ALA A 450 -13.05 -42.12 -15.03
CA ALA A 450 -13.06 -42.91 -13.80
C ALA A 450 -14.37 -42.68 -13.02
N LYS A 451 -14.90 -43.72 -12.35
CA LYS A 451 -16.27 -43.70 -11.79
C LYS A 451 -16.51 -42.56 -10.80
N ASP A 452 -15.51 -42.19 -10.02
CA ASP A 452 -15.61 -41.17 -8.98
C ASP A 452 -15.37 -39.73 -9.48
N VAL A 453 -15.08 -39.56 -10.77
CA VAL A 453 -14.86 -38.25 -11.39
C VAL A 453 -16.17 -37.71 -11.95
N LYS A 454 -16.59 -36.54 -11.47
CA LYS A 454 -17.86 -35.90 -11.88
C LYS A 454 -17.70 -34.94 -13.06
N GLU A 455 -16.54 -34.32 -13.18
CA GLU A 455 -16.25 -33.30 -14.20
C GLU A 455 -14.94 -33.63 -14.92
N TYR A 456 -14.89 -33.34 -16.21
CA TYR A 456 -13.70 -33.53 -17.06
C TYR A 456 -13.58 -32.39 -18.08
N SER A 457 -12.37 -32.12 -18.55
CA SER A 457 -12.10 -31.20 -19.66
C SER A 457 -11.83 -31.98 -20.93
N LEU A 458 -12.24 -31.44 -22.08
CA LEU A 458 -11.98 -32.03 -23.39
C LEU A 458 -11.05 -31.13 -24.23
N GLY A 459 -10.27 -31.74 -25.11
CA GLY A 459 -9.54 -31.04 -26.15
C GLY A 459 -9.66 -31.85 -27.45
N VAL A 460 -9.70 -31.16 -28.58
CA VAL A 460 -9.71 -31.81 -29.90
C VAL A 460 -8.62 -31.22 -30.76
N THR A 461 -7.81 -32.11 -31.34
CA THR A 461 -6.72 -31.80 -32.25
C THR A 461 -6.85 -32.67 -33.50
N LYS A 462 -6.89 -32.05 -34.68
CA LYS A 462 -6.88 -32.75 -35.96
C LYS A 462 -6.15 -31.92 -37.00
N THR A 463 -5.25 -32.55 -37.74
CA THR A 463 -4.58 -31.93 -38.89
C THR A 463 -5.63 -31.41 -39.87
N GLY A 464 -5.61 -30.11 -40.16
CA GLY A 464 -6.55 -29.42 -41.06
C GLY A 464 -7.64 -28.62 -40.33
N TYR A 465 -7.77 -28.79 -39.01
CA TYR A 465 -8.86 -28.23 -38.21
C TYR A 465 -8.34 -27.52 -36.96
N ARG A 466 -8.89 -26.34 -36.66
CA ARG A 466 -8.48 -25.49 -35.53
C ARG A 466 -8.49 -26.28 -34.23
N VAL A 467 -7.37 -26.24 -33.49
CA VAL A 467 -7.27 -26.85 -32.16
C VAL A 467 -8.32 -26.24 -31.24
N ARG A 468 -9.21 -27.07 -30.70
CA ARG A 468 -10.26 -26.64 -29.78
C ARG A 468 -9.98 -27.17 -28.39
N ASP A 469 -9.62 -26.29 -27.46
CA ASP A 469 -9.60 -26.61 -26.04
C ASP A 469 -10.99 -26.32 -25.48
N LEU A 470 -11.70 -27.35 -25.03
CA LEU A 470 -13.05 -27.23 -24.50
C LEU A 470 -13.04 -27.15 -22.96
N GLN A 471 -13.94 -26.33 -22.45
CA GLN A 471 -14.17 -26.16 -21.02
C GLN A 471 -14.82 -27.39 -20.38
N ARG A 472 -14.95 -27.31 -19.05
CA ARG A 472 -15.57 -28.25 -18.11
C ARG A 472 -16.87 -28.90 -18.64
N HIS A 473 -16.89 -30.23 -18.67
CA HIS A 473 -18.05 -31.07 -18.93
C HIS A 473 -18.37 -31.93 -17.71
N SER A 474 -19.66 -32.21 -17.48
CA SER A 474 -20.09 -33.20 -16.49
C SER A 474 -20.20 -34.58 -17.14
N VAL A 475 -19.92 -35.64 -16.38
CA VAL A 475 -20.09 -37.02 -16.86
C VAL A 475 -21.58 -37.33 -17.05
N ALA A 476 -21.97 -37.65 -18.29
CA ALA A 476 -23.32 -38.01 -18.69
C ALA A 476 -23.27 -39.20 -19.69
N PRO A 477 -23.40 -40.45 -19.24
CA PRO A 477 -23.18 -41.66 -20.06
C PRO A 477 -24.06 -41.73 -21.32
N ASP A 478 -25.27 -41.20 -21.23
CA ASP A 478 -26.28 -41.28 -22.28
C ASP A 478 -26.28 -40.05 -23.21
N GLN A 479 -25.41 -39.07 -22.95
CA GLN A 479 -25.35 -37.84 -23.73
C GLN A 479 -24.12 -37.84 -24.63
N THR A 480 -24.33 -37.52 -25.91
CA THR A 480 -23.23 -37.29 -26.84
C THR A 480 -22.77 -35.85 -26.75
N VAL A 481 -21.49 -35.64 -26.42
CA VAL A 481 -20.87 -34.32 -26.45
C VAL A 481 -20.47 -34.01 -27.89
N ILE A 482 -21.13 -33.02 -28.50
CA ILE A 482 -20.83 -32.59 -29.88
C ILE A 482 -19.74 -31.51 -29.84
N VAL A 483 -18.67 -31.75 -30.57
CA VAL A 483 -17.54 -30.84 -30.71
C VAL A 483 -17.38 -30.41 -32.17
N THR A 484 -17.85 -29.22 -32.47
CA THR A 484 -17.61 -28.58 -33.78
C THR A 484 -16.16 -28.09 -33.89
N VAL A 485 -15.44 -28.46 -34.93
CA VAL A 485 -14.10 -27.95 -35.24
C VAL A 485 -14.14 -27.23 -36.58
N SER A 486 -13.58 -26.03 -36.64
CA SER A 486 -13.52 -25.26 -37.88
C SER A 486 -12.26 -25.61 -38.67
N ARG A 487 -12.33 -25.52 -40.00
CA ARG A 487 -11.13 -25.71 -40.83
C ARG A 487 -10.12 -24.61 -40.50
N GLY A 488 -8.88 -25.01 -40.26
CA GLY A 488 -7.78 -24.09 -40.02
C GLY A 488 -6.92 -24.00 -41.28
N GLU A 489 -6.51 -22.79 -41.66
CA GLU A 489 -5.53 -22.62 -42.74
C GLU A 489 -4.26 -23.39 -42.40
N GLY A 490 -3.77 -24.14 -43.38
CA GLY A 490 -2.49 -24.83 -43.30
C GLY A 490 -1.37 -23.81 -43.48
N VAL A 491 -0.33 -23.91 -42.66
CA VAL A 491 0.90 -23.15 -42.86
C VAL A 491 1.98 -24.12 -43.27
N GLU A 492 2.50 -23.92 -44.47
CA GLU A 492 3.68 -24.62 -44.94
C GLU A 492 4.92 -23.87 -44.49
N GLY A 493 5.92 -24.64 -44.09
CA GLY A 493 7.24 -24.11 -43.82
C GLY A 493 8.32 -25.07 -44.27
N VAL A 494 9.52 -24.54 -44.41
CA VAL A 494 10.73 -25.29 -44.72
C VAL A 494 11.75 -25.01 -43.63
N VAL A 495 12.36 -26.08 -43.12
CA VAL A 495 13.51 -26.00 -42.22
C VAL A 495 14.78 -26.29 -43.01
N LEU A 496 15.70 -25.35 -42.93
CA LEU A 496 16.95 -25.36 -43.67
C LEU A 496 18.14 -25.43 -42.70
N GLN A 497 19.23 -25.98 -43.19
CA GLN A 497 20.55 -25.94 -42.59
C GLN A 497 21.04 -24.48 -42.55
N PRO A 498 22.03 -24.14 -41.69
CA PRO A 498 22.63 -22.80 -41.68
C PRO A 498 23.09 -22.36 -43.09
N GLU A 499 23.67 -23.29 -43.85
CA GLU A 499 24.21 -23.10 -45.20
C GLU A 499 23.12 -23.08 -46.29
N GLY A 500 21.87 -23.45 -45.95
CA GLY A 500 20.70 -23.34 -46.82
C GLY A 500 20.20 -24.65 -47.46
N GLY A 501 20.83 -25.80 -47.20
CA GLY A 501 20.30 -27.12 -47.59
C GLY A 501 19.05 -27.52 -46.77
N PRO A 502 18.22 -28.47 -47.22
CA PRO A 502 17.06 -28.93 -46.45
C PRO A 502 17.45 -29.79 -45.24
N VAL A 503 16.65 -29.74 -44.16
CA VAL A 503 16.81 -30.64 -43.00
C VAL A 503 15.67 -31.63 -42.94
N ALA A 504 15.93 -32.89 -43.29
CA ALA A 504 14.96 -33.96 -43.21
C ALA A 504 14.81 -34.51 -41.78
N GLY A 505 13.59 -34.92 -41.39
CA GLY A 505 13.33 -35.55 -40.11
C GLY A 505 13.37 -34.62 -38.88
N ALA A 506 13.45 -33.30 -39.08
CA ALA A 506 13.36 -32.34 -37.99
C ALA A 506 11.95 -32.36 -37.39
N ARG A 507 11.87 -32.51 -36.07
CA ARG A 507 10.59 -32.53 -35.34
C ARG A 507 10.16 -31.11 -35.02
N ILE A 508 8.97 -30.73 -35.46
CA ILE A 508 8.35 -29.45 -35.13
C ILE A 508 7.48 -29.64 -33.90
N ARG A 509 7.72 -28.87 -32.84
CA ARG A 509 6.98 -28.93 -31.57
C ARG A 509 6.28 -27.61 -31.28
N LEU A 510 5.03 -27.67 -30.82
CA LEU A 510 4.28 -26.50 -30.38
C LEU A 510 4.69 -26.10 -28.96
N TYR A 511 5.42 -25.00 -28.83
CA TYR A 511 5.98 -24.58 -27.54
C TYR A 511 5.10 -23.56 -26.82
N MET A 512 4.49 -22.64 -27.56
CA MET A 512 3.50 -21.70 -27.03
C MET A 512 2.48 -21.35 -28.12
N LYS A 513 1.22 -21.18 -27.71
CA LYS A 513 0.22 -20.43 -28.48
C LYS A 513 -0.33 -19.31 -27.62
N TYR A 514 -0.46 -18.12 -28.19
CA TYR A 514 -1.03 -16.96 -27.52
C TYR A 514 -2.10 -16.35 -28.39
N ASP A 515 -3.34 -16.48 -27.95
CA ASP A 515 -4.47 -15.81 -28.58
C ASP A 515 -4.51 -14.36 -28.09
N ALA A 516 -4.21 -13.44 -29.00
CA ALA A 516 -4.17 -12.01 -28.70
C ALA A 516 -5.54 -11.44 -28.35
N ALA A 517 -6.63 -12.02 -28.87
CA ALA A 517 -7.99 -11.56 -28.60
C ALA A 517 -8.47 -11.96 -27.20
N SER A 518 -8.18 -13.19 -26.77
CA SER A 518 -8.55 -13.65 -25.42
C SER A 518 -7.49 -13.38 -24.35
N ARG A 519 -6.31 -12.86 -24.72
CA ARG A 519 -5.10 -12.76 -23.86
C ARG A 519 -4.81 -14.05 -23.09
N ARG A 520 -5.22 -15.20 -23.62
CA ARG A 520 -4.94 -16.52 -23.07
C ARG A 520 -3.76 -17.11 -23.81
N GLY A 521 -2.69 -17.39 -23.07
CA GLY A 521 -1.55 -18.14 -23.54
C GLY A 521 -1.62 -19.57 -23.01
N ALA A 522 -1.48 -20.55 -23.89
CA ALA A 522 -1.12 -21.91 -23.47
C ALA A 522 0.38 -22.08 -23.71
N SER A 523 1.11 -22.39 -22.64
CA SER A 523 2.53 -22.76 -22.71
C SER A 523 2.63 -24.26 -22.54
N PHE A 524 3.38 -24.90 -23.42
CA PHE A 524 3.64 -26.34 -23.34
C PHE A 524 5.02 -26.53 -22.69
N SER A 525 5.17 -27.55 -21.84
CA SER A 525 6.44 -27.83 -21.17
C SER A 525 7.48 -28.34 -22.19
N THR A 526 8.70 -28.64 -21.71
CA THR A 526 9.78 -29.29 -22.48
C THR A 526 9.39 -30.57 -23.21
N PHE A 527 8.22 -31.13 -22.92
CA PHE A 527 7.68 -32.36 -23.50
C PHE A 527 6.53 -32.13 -24.49
N ALA A 528 6.41 -30.93 -25.07
CA ALA A 528 5.40 -30.66 -26.08
C ALA A 528 5.37 -31.72 -27.20
N PRO A 529 4.18 -32.18 -27.63
CA PRO A 529 4.06 -33.18 -28.69
C PRO A 529 4.61 -32.64 -30.01
N THR A 530 5.20 -33.54 -30.81
CA THR A 530 5.58 -33.25 -32.18
C THR A 530 4.31 -33.03 -33.01
N VAL A 531 4.17 -31.84 -33.59
CA VAL A 531 3.01 -31.42 -34.40
C VAL A 531 3.24 -31.61 -35.89
N ALA A 532 4.50 -31.65 -36.34
CA ALA A 532 4.88 -32.02 -37.70
C ALA A 532 6.32 -32.55 -37.71
N THR A 533 6.70 -33.25 -38.78
CA THR A 533 8.10 -33.66 -39.04
C THR A 533 8.43 -33.26 -40.47
N THR A 534 9.65 -32.77 -40.71
CA THR A 534 10.05 -32.36 -42.06
C THR A 534 10.30 -33.56 -42.97
N ASP A 535 9.91 -33.41 -44.24
CA ASP A 535 10.19 -34.39 -45.30
C ASP A 535 11.64 -34.28 -45.83
N ALA A 536 11.95 -35.04 -46.90
CA ALA A 536 13.27 -35.04 -47.51
C ALA A 536 13.71 -33.68 -48.08
N LEU A 537 12.75 -32.80 -48.38
CA LEU A 537 12.99 -31.42 -48.86
C LEU A 537 13.01 -30.41 -47.70
N GLY A 538 12.96 -30.87 -46.45
CA GLY A 538 12.92 -30.01 -45.27
C GLY A 538 11.57 -29.36 -45.04
N CYS A 539 10.56 -29.70 -45.84
CA CYS A 539 9.23 -29.10 -45.78
C CYS A 539 8.39 -29.75 -44.68
N TYR A 540 7.61 -28.94 -43.98
CA TYR A 540 6.61 -29.37 -43.01
C TYR A 540 5.31 -28.60 -43.24
N GLN A 541 4.20 -29.24 -42.93
CA GLN A 541 2.89 -28.60 -42.97
C GLN A 541 2.29 -28.63 -41.57
N LEU A 542 1.95 -27.45 -41.08
CA LEU A 542 1.11 -27.28 -39.91
C LEU A 542 -0.31 -27.10 -40.39
N ALA A 543 -1.24 -27.74 -39.70
CA ALA A 543 -2.63 -27.61 -40.07
C ALA A 543 -3.46 -27.42 -38.81
N GLY A 544 -4.58 -26.70 -38.93
CA GLY A 544 -5.44 -26.48 -37.77
C GLY A 544 -5.00 -25.36 -36.84
N LEU A 545 -4.43 -24.30 -37.39
CA LEU A 545 -4.02 -23.14 -36.62
C LEU A 545 -5.22 -22.19 -36.43
N ALA A 546 -5.46 -21.74 -35.21
CA ALA A 546 -6.43 -20.69 -34.88
C ALA A 546 -5.99 -19.33 -35.45
N ASP A 547 -6.94 -18.49 -35.86
CA ASP A 547 -6.71 -17.14 -36.42
C ASP A 547 -6.18 -16.14 -35.39
N LYS A 548 -5.45 -15.11 -35.85
CA LYS A 548 -4.94 -13.99 -35.03
C LYS A 548 -4.19 -14.44 -33.77
N THR A 549 -3.61 -15.63 -33.85
CA THR A 549 -2.94 -16.31 -32.75
C THR A 549 -1.45 -16.30 -33.02
N LYS A 550 -0.67 -15.84 -32.04
CA LYS A 550 0.79 -15.87 -32.10
C LYS A 550 1.24 -17.28 -31.73
N TYR A 551 1.98 -17.94 -32.61
CA TYR A 551 2.55 -19.26 -32.40
C TYR A 551 4.05 -19.16 -32.20
N LEU A 552 4.55 -19.95 -31.25
CA LEU A 552 5.95 -20.22 -31.08
C LEU A 552 6.17 -21.72 -31.14
N LEU A 553 6.86 -22.16 -32.18
CA LEU A 553 7.26 -23.54 -32.37
C LEU A 553 8.77 -23.68 -32.18
N VAL A 554 9.19 -24.90 -31.93
CA VAL A 554 10.60 -25.28 -31.90
C VAL A 554 10.81 -26.40 -32.90
N ALA A 555 11.66 -26.18 -33.89
CA ALA A 555 12.22 -27.24 -34.71
C ALA A 555 13.38 -27.89 -33.94
N GLU A 556 13.35 -29.21 -33.82
CA GLU A 556 14.40 -30.00 -33.17
C GLU A 556 15.03 -30.96 -34.19
N SER A 557 16.35 -30.89 -34.30
CA SER A 557 17.18 -31.86 -35.02
C SER A 557 18.25 -32.40 -34.07
N GLN A 558 18.58 -33.68 -34.20
CA GLN A 558 19.72 -34.24 -33.47
C GLN A 558 21.05 -33.65 -33.96
N GLU A 559 21.13 -33.30 -35.24
CA GLU A 559 22.33 -32.79 -35.89
C GLU A 559 22.48 -31.28 -35.77
N PHE A 560 21.37 -30.52 -35.80
CA PHE A 560 21.39 -29.05 -35.83
C PHE A 560 20.80 -28.39 -34.57
N GLY A 561 20.43 -29.16 -33.56
CA GLY A 561 19.95 -28.65 -32.28
C GLY A 561 18.51 -28.14 -32.31
N ARG A 562 18.27 -26.92 -31.81
CA ARG A 562 16.93 -26.34 -31.68
C ARG A 562 16.85 -24.97 -32.30
N GLN A 563 15.78 -24.73 -33.05
CA GLN A 563 15.51 -23.43 -33.65
C GLN A 563 14.07 -22.98 -33.38
N ILE A 564 13.91 -21.71 -33.04
CA ILE A 564 12.59 -21.13 -32.79
C ILE A 564 11.96 -20.69 -34.11
N ILE A 565 10.71 -21.08 -34.32
CA ILE A 565 9.86 -20.63 -35.43
C ILE A 565 8.76 -19.76 -34.82
N ARG A 566 8.62 -18.52 -35.29
CA ARG A 566 7.62 -17.57 -34.80
C ARG A 566 6.76 -17.09 -35.96
N PHE A 567 5.46 -17.07 -35.75
CA PHE A 567 4.53 -16.47 -36.71
C PHE A 567 3.20 -16.13 -36.03
N GLU A 568 2.41 -15.29 -36.70
CA GLU A 568 1.03 -14.99 -36.34
C GLU A 568 0.16 -15.39 -37.52
N THR A 569 -0.99 -15.99 -37.26
CA THR A 569 -1.98 -16.34 -38.29
C THR A 569 -2.92 -15.17 -38.61
N PRO A 570 -3.37 -15.02 -39.86
CA PRO A 570 -2.97 -15.79 -41.04
C PRO A 570 -1.54 -15.46 -41.48
N VAL A 571 -0.83 -16.47 -41.98
CA VAL A 571 0.54 -16.29 -42.46
C VAL A 571 0.51 -15.82 -43.91
N LYS A 572 1.18 -14.72 -44.23
CA LYS A 572 1.18 -14.13 -45.58
C LYS A 572 2.09 -14.87 -46.58
N GLU A 573 3.13 -15.55 -46.09
CA GLU A 573 4.16 -16.20 -46.90
C GLU A 573 4.64 -17.50 -46.23
N ASN A 574 5.08 -18.49 -47.02
CA ASN A 574 5.60 -19.75 -46.48
C ASN A 574 6.75 -19.52 -45.49
N LEU A 575 6.73 -20.24 -44.36
CA LEU A 575 7.71 -20.04 -43.30
C LEU A 575 9.05 -20.69 -43.65
N ALA A 576 10.08 -19.90 -43.97
CA ALA A 576 11.44 -20.42 -44.11
C ALA A 576 12.23 -20.19 -42.81
N THR A 577 12.72 -21.27 -42.19
CA THR A 577 13.54 -21.18 -40.97
C THR A 577 14.86 -21.90 -41.15
N LYS A 578 15.98 -21.19 -40.94
CA LYS A 578 17.31 -21.79 -40.89
C LYS A 578 17.68 -22.14 -39.45
N PHE A 579 18.23 -23.33 -39.22
CA PHE A 579 18.86 -23.65 -37.94
C PHE A 579 20.04 -22.70 -37.69
N GLY A 580 20.14 -22.21 -36.45
CA GLY A 580 21.33 -21.55 -35.95
C GLY A 580 22.37 -22.56 -35.44
N PRO A 581 23.51 -22.05 -34.91
CA PRO A 581 24.48 -22.90 -34.24
C PRO A 581 23.87 -23.61 -33.01
N ILE A 582 24.36 -24.81 -32.70
CA ILE A 582 23.92 -25.56 -31.51
C ILE A 582 24.35 -24.80 -30.26
N LEU A 583 23.37 -24.25 -29.55
CA LEU A 583 23.62 -23.56 -28.29
C LEU A 583 23.94 -24.58 -27.19
N THR A 584 25.14 -24.44 -26.62
CA THR A 584 25.71 -25.35 -25.65
C THR A 584 26.29 -24.58 -24.46
N VAL A 585 26.01 -25.04 -23.24
CA VAL A 585 26.75 -24.65 -22.04
C VAL A 585 27.51 -25.87 -21.55
N THR A 586 28.82 -25.81 -21.61
CA THR A 586 29.69 -26.79 -20.94
C THR A 586 30.13 -26.21 -19.61
N GLY A 587 30.29 -27.05 -18.60
CA GLY A 587 30.88 -26.58 -17.37
C GLY A 587 31.61 -27.62 -16.55
N VAL A 588 32.49 -27.10 -15.71
CA VAL A 588 33.27 -27.87 -14.73
C VAL A 588 32.70 -27.59 -13.35
N VAL A 589 32.51 -28.64 -12.56
CA VAL A 589 32.14 -28.60 -11.15
C VAL A 589 33.38 -28.98 -10.35
N HIS A 590 33.88 -28.05 -9.53
CA HIS A 590 34.97 -28.34 -8.59
C HIS A 590 34.41 -28.67 -7.20
N GLY A 591 35.01 -29.61 -6.49
CA GLY A 591 34.54 -30.11 -5.19
C GLY A 591 33.98 -31.53 -5.25
N ASP A 592 33.45 -32.02 -4.13
CA ASP A 592 32.99 -33.40 -3.99
C ASP A 592 31.71 -33.68 -4.81
N PRO A 593 31.75 -34.52 -5.85
CA PRO A 593 30.59 -34.85 -6.68
C PRO A 593 29.49 -35.59 -5.92
N ASP A 594 29.81 -36.28 -4.82
CA ASP A 594 28.82 -36.96 -3.98
C ASP A 594 27.90 -36.00 -3.22
N SER A 595 28.29 -34.73 -3.10
CA SER A 595 27.45 -33.67 -2.54
C SER A 595 26.35 -33.19 -3.49
N LEU A 596 26.37 -33.61 -4.76
CA LEU A 596 25.35 -33.29 -5.75
C LEU A 596 24.09 -34.16 -5.56
N VAL A 597 22.97 -33.67 -6.10
CA VAL A 597 21.73 -34.45 -6.14
C VAL A 597 21.95 -35.68 -7.00
N LYS A 598 21.55 -36.86 -6.52
CA LYS A 598 21.61 -38.12 -7.29
C LYS A 598 20.26 -38.42 -7.94
N LYS A 599 20.26 -38.76 -9.24
CA LYS A 599 19.10 -39.26 -9.99
C LYS A 599 19.46 -40.59 -10.62
N ASN A 600 18.66 -41.62 -10.34
CA ASN A 600 18.92 -43.01 -10.75
C ASN A 600 20.34 -43.49 -10.36
N GLY A 601 20.84 -43.06 -9.19
CA GLY A 601 22.17 -43.42 -8.68
C GLY A 601 23.31 -42.51 -9.13
N SER A 602 23.14 -41.73 -10.20
CA SER A 602 24.19 -40.86 -10.75
C SER A 602 24.08 -39.41 -10.25
N PRO A 603 25.19 -38.74 -9.92
CA PRO A 603 25.19 -37.32 -9.59
C PRO A 603 24.78 -36.48 -10.81
N VAL A 604 23.93 -35.47 -10.58
CA VAL A 604 23.39 -34.61 -11.64
C VAL A 604 23.47 -33.13 -11.27
N VAL A 605 23.57 -32.29 -12.29
CA VAL A 605 23.29 -30.85 -12.22
C VAL A 605 21.87 -30.61 -12.73
N SER A 606 21.13 -29.75 -12.05
CA SER A 606 19.82 -29.31 -12.54
C SER A 606 19.95 -27.99 -13.28
N TYR A 607 19.13 -27.79 -14.31
CA TYR A 607 19.08 -26.51 -14.99
C TYR A 607 17.63 -26.10 -15.24
N TYR A 608 17.43 -24.79 -15.31
CA TYR A 608 16.21 -24.18 -15.80
C TYR A 608 16.59 -23.05 -16.77
N GLN A 609 16.00 -23.05 -17.94
CA GLN A 609 16.17 -22.02 -18.96
C GLN A 609 14.87 -21.23 -19.13
N SER A 610 15.01 -19.91 -19.14
CA SER A 610 14.02 -18.93 -19.59
C SER A 610 14.43 -18.44 -20.96
N PRO A 611 13.85 -18.98 -22.05
CA PRO A 611 14.15 -18.49 -23.37
C PRO A 611 13.76 -17.01 -23.47
N SER A 612 14.61 -16.21 -24.11
CA SER A 612 14.34 -14.78 -24.31
C SER A 612 13.38 -14.63 -25.48
N PHE A 613 12.17 -14.16 -25.18
CA PHE A 613 11.19 -13.75 -26.18
C PHE A 613 11.11 -12.22 -26.16
N ASP A 614 11.15 -11.59 -27.32
CA ASP A 614 10.68 -10.21 -27.46
C ASP A 614 9.16 -10.26 -27.25
N SER A 615 8.61 -9.63 -26.20
CA SER A 615 7.21 -9.91 -25.88
C SER A 615 6.43 -8.75 -25.27
N GLU A 616 5.49 -8.26 -26.06
CA GLU A 616 4.14 -7.86 -25.64
C GLU A 616 3.35 -9.01 -24.97
N VAL A 617 3.85 -10.25 -25.03
CA VAL A 617 3.15 -11.50 -24.62
C VAL A 617 3.53 -12.00 -23.23
N GLY A 618 4.55 -11.42 -22.59
CA GLY A 618 5.00 -11.76 -21.24
C GLY A 618 5.75 -13.11 -21.15
N SER A 619 6.81 -13.13 -20.34
CA SER A 619 7.73 -14.27 -20.17
C SER A 619 7.25 -15.35 -19.17
N ARG A 620 5.97 -15.33 -18.75
CA ARG A 620 5.53 -16.08 -17.54
C ARG A 620 5.41 -17.60 -17.71
N GLY A 621 5.36 -18.14 -18.94
CA GLY A 621 4.84 -19.51 -19.14
C GLY A 621 5.81 -20.61 -19.57
N ALA A 622 6.90 -20.30 -20.29
CA ALA A 622 7.63 -21.35 -21.02
C ALA A 622 9.04 -21.59 -20.48
N LYS A 623 9.13 -22.42 -19.43
CA LYS A 623 10.41 -22.80 -18.79
C LYS A 623 10.86 -24.17 -19.28
N VAL A 624 12.10 -24.25 -19.75
CA VAL A 624 12.80 -25.53 -20.01
C VAL A 624 13.49 -25.92 -18.71
N ALA A 625 13.25 -27.10 -18.17
CA ALA A 625 13.99 -27.59 -17.01
C ALA A 625 14.39 -29.05 -17.19
N GLY A 626 15.51 -29.43 -16.60
CA GLY A 626 16.02 -30.79 -16.69
C GLY A 626 17.17 -31.05 -15.72
N TYR A 627 17.62 -32.29 -15.72
CA TYR A 627 18.81 -32.75 -15.03
C TYR A 627 19.78 -33.31 -16.07
N VAL A 628 21.06 -33.01 -15.91
CA VAL A 628 22.12 -33.53 -16.77
C VAL A 628 23.14 -34.23 -15.89
N PRO A 629 23.55 -35.46 -16.25
CA PRO A 629 24.59 -36.18 -15.51
C PRO A 629 25.89 -35.41 -15.54
N VAL A 630 26.65 -35.56 -14.46
CA VAL A 630 28.05 -35.13 -14.44
C VAL A 630 28.95 -36.32 -14.71
N GLU A 631 30.02 -36.08 -15.46
CA GLU A 631 31.04 -37.08 -15.78
C GLU A 631 32.37 -36.63 -15.20
N THR A 632 33.07 -37.52 -14.51
CA THR A 632 34.41 -37.22 -14.01
C THR A 632 35.43 -37.64 -15.06
N VAL A 633 36.08 -36.67 -15.69
CA VAL A 633 37.10 -36.85 -16.72
C VAL A 633 38.37 -36.16 -16.24
N ASP A 634 39.49 -36.90 -16.18
CA ASP A 634 40.80 -36.39 -15.73
C ASP A 634 40.79 -35.73 -14.33
N GLY A 635 39.95 -36.22 -13.42
CA GLY A 635 39.81 -35.69 -12.05
C GLY A 635 38.93 -34.44 -11.95
N GLU A 636 38.36 -33.95 -13.05
CA GLU A 636 37.40 -32.85 -13.08
C GLU A 636 36.00 -33.37 -13.34
N THR A 637 35.02 -32.88 -12.57
CA THR A 637 33.61 -33.23 -12.78
C THR A 637 33.02 -32.28 -13.80
N ARG A 638 32.53 -32.77 -14.93
CA ARG A 638 32.08 -31.95 -16.06
C ARG A 638 30.63 -32.22 -16.41
N PHE A 639 29.95 -31.22 -16.98
CA PHE A 639 28.60 -31.36 -17.51
C PHE A 639 28.46 -30.62 -18.83
N THR A 640 27.55 -31.09 -19.68
CA THR A 640 27.26 -30.47 -20.98
C THR A 640 25.76 -30.33 -21.18
N LEU A 641 25.29 -29.09 -21.24
CA LEU A 641 23.92 -28.74 -21.62
C LEU A 641 23.91 -28.41 -23.11
N SER A 642 23.38 -29.28 -23.95
CA SER A 642 23.27 -29.05 -25.40
C SER A 642 21.82 -28.80 -25.84
N ALA A 643 21.65 -28.37 -27.09
CA ALA A 643 20.35 -28.12 -27.71
C ALA A 643 19.50 -27.10 -26.90
N LEU A 644 20.15 -26.04 -26.42
CA LEU A 644 19.51 -24.96 -25.69
C LEU A 644 18.80 -23.97 -26.63
N LEU A 645 17.84 -23.22 -26.11
CA LEU A 645 17.24 -22.09 -26.83
C LEU A 645 17.98 -20.78 -26.48
N PRO A 646 17.91 -19.72 -27.31
CA PRO A 646 18.45 -18.41 -26.94
C PRO A 646 17.79 -17.89 -25.66
N GLY A 647 18.59 -17.42 -24.70
CA GLY A 647 18.10 -16.81 -23.47
C GLY A 647 18.88 -17.18 -22.22
N LYS A 648 18.28 -16.89 -21.05
CA LYS A 648 18.90 -17.08 -19.75
C LYS A 648 18.83 -18.55 -19.33
N VAL A 649 19.97 -19.13 -18.99
CA VAL A 649 20.11 -20.48 -18.43
C VAL A 649 20.55 -20.34 -16.98
N VAL A 650 19.83 -20.99 -16.07
CA VAL A 650 20.15 -21.06 -14.65
C VAL A 650 20.53 -22.50 -14.34
N ILE A 651 21.69 -22.69 -13.73
CA ILE A 651 22.31 -24.00 -13.50
C ILE A 651 22.50 -24.13 -11.99
N THR A 652 22.06 -25.24 -11.41
CA THR A 652 22.14 -25.52 -9.98
C THR A 652 22.84 -26.85 -9.74
N ALA A 653 24.01 -26.78 -9.08
CA ALA A 653 24.82 -27.91 -8.65
C ALA A 653 24.88 -27.91 -7.11
N GLY A 654 24.31 -28.93 -6.47
CA GLY A 654 24.19 -28.98 -5.01
C GLY A 654 23.42 -27.77 -4.45
N LYS A 655 24.06 -26.98 -3.58
CA LYS A 655 23.50 -25.73 -3.01
C LYS A 655 23.88 -24.47 -3.80
N LYS A 656 24.60 -24.59 -4.91
CA LYS A 656 25.09 -23.46 -5.71
C LYS A 656 24.22 -23.27 -6.93
N THR A 657 23.85 -22.02 -7.20
CA THR A 657 23.12 -21.64 -8.41
C THR A 657 23.88 -20.55 -9.14
N MET A 658 24.03 -20.74 -10.43
CA MET A 658 24.62 -19.79 -11.35
C MET A 658 23.67 -19.51 -12.49
N SER A 659 23.81 -18.37 -13.15
CA SER A 659 23.15 -18.18 -14.43
C SER A 659 24.11 -17.69 -15.49
N THR A 660 23.75 -17.94 -16.73
CA THR A 660 24.45 -17.43 -17.89
C THR A 660 23.43 -17.19 -19.00
N THR A 661 23.85 -16.55 -20.09
CA THR A 661 23.00 -16.32 -21.26
C THR A 661 23.70 -16.89 -22.47
N VAL A 662 22.96 -17.70 -23.25
CA VAL A 662 23.41 -18.25 -24.53
C VAL A 662 22.57 -17.68 -25.65
N GLY A 663 23.19 -17.45 -26.80
CA GLY A 663 22.53 -16.89 -27.98
C GLY A 663 23.31 -17.22 -29.24
N PRO A 664 22.75 -16.92 -30.43
CA PRO A 664 23.38 -17.26 -31.70
C PRO A 664 24.76 -16.60 -31.89
N ASP A 665 24.99 -15.42 -31.29
CA ASP A 665 26.29 -14.72 -31.35
C ASP A 665 27.36 -15.35 -30.43
N GLU A 666 26.94 -16.10 -29.40
CA GLU A 666 27.82 -16.77 -28.44
C GLU A 666 27.26 -18.18 -28.16
N PRO A 667 27.43 -19.12 -29.11
CA PRO A 667 26.74 -20.40 -29.10
C PRO A 667 27.32 -21.40 -28.11
N LEU A 668 28.59 -21.27 -27.73
CA LEU A 668 29.24 -22.09 -26.72
C LEU A 668 29.61 -21.23 -25.53
N LYS A 669 29.06 -21.57 -24.36
CA LYS A 669 29.46 -20.99 -23.08
C LYS A 669 30.23 -22.01 -22.28
N HIS A 670 31.35 -21.58 -21.70
CA HIS A 670 32.07 -22.35 -20.69
C HIS A 670 31.79 -21.74 -19.32
N VAL A 671 31.38 -22.57 -18.37
CA VAL A 671 31.08 -22.10 -17.02
C VAL A 671 31.75 -22.98 -15.97
N THR A 672 32.14 -22.39 -14.85
CA THR A 672 32.78 -23.14 -13.75
C THR A 672 31.96 -22.96 -12.48
N ILE A 673 31.62 -24.06 -11.82
CA ILE A 673 30.86 -24.08 -10.56
C ILE A 673 31.72 -24.75 -9.51
N ASP A 674 32.40 -23.97 -8.69
CA ASP A 674 33.14 -24.53 -7.57
C ASP A 674 32.23 -24.64 -6.34
N LEU A 675 31.99 -25.88 -5.90
CA LEU A 675 31.18 -26.24 -4.74
C LEU A 675 31.86 -25.80 -3.43
N ALA A 676 33.20 -25.76 -3.40
CA ALA A 676 34.01 -25.24 -2.31
C ALA A 676 34.17 -23.72 -2.38
N SER A 677 34.07 -23.11 -3.58
CA SER A 677 34.00 -21.66 -3.74
C SER A 677 32.73 -21.13 -3.07
N GLY A 678 32.86 -20.74 -1.81
CA GLY A 678 32.13 -19.58 -1.32
C GLY A 678 32.33 -18.44 -2.32
N VAL A 679 31.35 -17.56 -2.43
CA VAL A 679 31.65 -16.23 -2.95
C VAL A 679 32.87 -15.76 -2.16
N THR A 680 33.98 -15.45 -2.83
CA THR A 680 35.17 -15.02 -2.09
C THR A 680 34.76 -13.82 -1.24
N PRO A 681 35.16 -13.73 0.03
CA PRO A 681 34.81 -12.58 0.87
C PRO A 681 35.12 -11.24 0.20
N ASP A 682 36.10 -11.20 -0.70
CA ASP A 682 36.49 -10.02 -1.49
C ASP A 682 35.48 -9.57 -2.57
N SER A 683 34.54 -10.42 -2.99
CA SER A 683 33.46 -10.08 -3.94
C SER A 683 32.09 -9.91 -3.28
N MET A 684 32.04 -10.08 -1.96
CA MET A 684 30.90 -9.71 -1.14
C MET A 684 31.19 -8.43 -0.38
N ARG A 685 30.14 -7.68 -0.13
CA ARG A 685 30.15 -6.55 0.79
C ARG A 685 29.03 -6.76 1.80
N THR A 686 29.37 -6.67 3.08
CA THR A 686 28.36 -6.70 4.13
C THR A 686 27.48 -5.46 4.00
N ILE A 687 26.19 -5.67 3.91
CA ILE A 687 25.17 -4.62 3.88
C ILE A 687 24.47 -4.62 5.23
N VAL A 688 24.30 -3.42 5.78
CA VAL A 688 23.53 -3.19 7.01
C VAL A 688 22.34 -2.33 6.65
N LEU A 689 21.14 -2.93 6.60
CA LEU A 689 19.90 -2.16 6.53
C LEU A 689 19.60 -1.69 7.95
N GLN A 690 19.81 -0.40 8.22
CA GLN A 690 19.56 0.22 9.52
C GLN A 690 18.20 0.89 9.48
N PHE A 691 17.27 0.44 10.32
CA PHE A 691 15.94 1.04 10.40
C PHE A 691 15.96 2.22 11.38
N GLU A 692 15.50 3.39 10.92
CA GLU A 692 15.42 4.61 11.70
C GLU A 692 13.98 4.78 12.19
N THR A 693 13.78 4.57 13.49
CA THR A 693 12.49 4.76 14.17
C THR A 693 12.33 6.21 14.65
N PRO A 694 11.12 6.77 14.66
CA PRO A 694 10.85 8.08 15.25
C PRO A 694 11.28 8.16 16.74
N ASP A 695 11.70 9.35 17.19
CA ASP A 695 12.35 9.64 18.49
C ASP A 695 11.74 8.88 19.69
N GLY A 696 12.49 7.90 20.21
CA GLY A 696 12.16 7.15 21.44
C GLY A 696 11.38 5.85 21.26
N ALA A 697 11.04 5.45 20.03
CA ALA A 697 10.21 4.26 19.78
C ALA A 697 10.99 2.93 19.75
N VAL A 698 10.30 1.82 20.03
CA VAL A 698 10.85 0.45 20.03
C VAL A 698 11.49 0.06 18.69
N PRO A 699 12.67 -0.58 18.67
CA PRO A 699 13.27 -1.09 17.43
C PRO A 699 12.33 -2.06 16.71
N PRO A 700 12.25 -2.03 15.37
CA PRO A 700 11.39 -2.94 14.64
C PRO A 700 11.83 -4.39 14.82
N ARG A 701 10.84 -5.29 14.90
CA ARG A 701 11.01 -6.75 14.97
C ARG A 701 10.40 -7.41 13.73
N GLY A 702 10.65 -8.71 13.56
CA GLY A 702 10.10 -9.49 12.45
C GLY A 702 11.14 -9.75 11.37
N SER A 703 10.74 -9.73 10.10
CA SER A 703 11.64 -10.00 8.97
C SER A 703 11.52 -8.98 7.85
N VAL A 704 12.48 -9.04 6.92
CA VAL A 704 12.44 -8.35 5.63
C VAL A 704 12.78 -9.32 4.52
N SER A 705 12.19 -9.11 3.35
CA SER A 705 12.62 -9.80 2.14
C SER A 705 13.76 -9.02 1.51
N VAL A 706 14.85 -9.69 1.20
CA VAL A 706 16.03 -9.13 0.54
C VAL A 706 16.36 -9.98 -0.67
N SER A 707 16.58 -9.33 -1.81
CA SER A 707 17.12 -9.98 -3.00
C SER A 707 18.39 -9.27 -3.46
N THR A 708 19.40 -10.04 -3.82
CA THR A 708 20.72 -9.56 -4.24
C THR A 708 21.06 -10.11 -5.62
N ALA A 709 21.63 -9.28 -6.49
CA ALA A 709 22.11 -9.69 -7.81
C ALA A 709 23.50 -9.12 -8.13
N THR A 710 24.31 -9.83 -8.91
CA THR A 710 25.56 -9.27 -9.47
C THR A 710 25.26 -8.22 -10.54
N SER A 711 26.20 -7.30 -10.77
CA SER A 711 26.08 -6.24 -11.79
C SER A 711 26.47 -6.69 -13.20
N ASP A 712 27.02 -7.90 -13.36
CA ASP A 712 27.53 -8.44 -14.62
C ASP A 712 26.46 -9.15 -15.47
N LYS A 713 26.84 -9.51 -16.71
CA LYS A 713 25.95 -10.18 -17.68
C LYS A 713 25.50 -11.59 -17.23
N GLU A 714 26.21 -12.22 -16.29
CA GLU A 714 25.92 -13.57 -15.81
C GLU A 714 24.95 -13.60 -14.60
N ARG A 715 24.58 -12.44 -14.03
CA ARG A 715 23.49 -12.23 -13.05
C ARG A 715 23.24 -13.40 -12.08
N LEU A 716 24.17 -13.66 -11.17
CA LEU A 716 23.88 -14.45 -9.98
C LEU A 716 22.76 -13.76 -9.19
N PHE A 717 21.77 -14.51 -8.71
CA PHE A 717 20.62 -13.99 -7.99
C PHE A 717 20.37 -14.80 -6.72
N GLN A 718 20.17 -14.11 -5.60
CA GLN A 718 19.73 -14.72 -4.34
C GLN A 718 18.57 -13.92 -3.78
N SER A 719 17.58 -14.61 -3.21
CA SER A 719 16.49 -13.99 -2.46
C SER A 719 16.35 -14.71 -1.13
N LYS A 720 16.27 -13.95 -0.03
CA LYS A 720 16.23 -14.45 1.34
C LYS A 720 15.25 -13.63 2.16
N MET A 721 14.64 -14.28 3.14
CA MET A 721 13.92 -13.62 4.22
C MET A 721 14.87 -13.55 5.42
N LEU A 722 15.11 -12.36 5.94
CA LEU A 722 16.10 -12.12 6.98
C LEU A 722 15.43 -11.51 8.21
N PRO A 723 15.67 -12.05 9.41
CA PRO A 723 15.12 -11.49 10.64
C PRO A 723 15.79 -10.16 10.98
N ILE A 724 15.03 -9.25 11.57
CA ILE A 724 15.52 -7.97 12.10
C ILE A 724 16.05 -8.22 13.52
N ALA A 725 17.31 -7.85 13.76
CA ALA A 725 17.97 -7.95 15.06
C ALA A 725 18.54 -6.58 15.44
N GLU A 726 18.24 -6.10 16.66
CA GLU A 726 18.71 -4.79 17.16
C GLU A 726 18.38 -3.61 16.22
N GLY A 727 17.22 -3.65 15.56
CA GLY A 727 16.79 -2.61 14.62
C GLY A 727 17.57 -2.58 13.30
N ALA A 728 18.31 -3.63 12.97
CA ALA A 728 19.04 -3.74 11.72
C ALA A 728 18.97 -5.14 11.12
N VAL A 729 19.28 -5.25 9.83
CA VAL A 729 19.46 -6.51 9.12
C VAL A 729 20.83 -6.50 8.46
N ARG A 730 21.66 -7.49 8.81
CA ARG A 730 23.02 -7.65 8.28
C ARG A 730 23.06 -8.85 7.35
N PHE A 731 23.56 -8.66 6.14
CA PHE A 731 23.76 -9.73 5.18
C PHE A 731 24.84 -9.38 4.17
N ASP A 732 25.43 -10.40 3.59
CA ASP A 732 26.40 -10.21 2.53
C ASP A 732 25.69 -10.16 1.17
N ALA A 733 26.09 -9.20 0.35
CA ALA A 733 25.60 -9.01 -1.01
C ALA A 733 26.74 -8.82 -1.99
N PHE A 734 26.49 -9.12 -3.26
CA PHE A 734 27.49 -8.98 -4.32
C PHE A 734 28.00 -7.54 -4.44
N SER A 735 29.31 -7.38 -4.57
CA SER A 735 29.99 -6.10 -4.75
C SER A 735 30.99 -6.17 -5.92
N PRO A 736 30.73 -5.46 -7.03
CA PRO A 736 29.54 -4.67 -7.34
C PRO A 736 28.27 -5.51 -7.56
N GLY A 737 27.10 -4.92 -7.29
CA GLY A 737 25.82 -5.63 -7.39
C GLY A 737 24.61 -4.72 -7.21
N ARG A 738 23.42 -5.31 -7.06
CA ARG A 738 22.17 -4.63 -6.76
C ARG A 738 21.41 -5.36 -5.67
N ILE A 739 20.78 -4.60 -4.78
CA ILE A 739 19.86 -5.12 -3.78
C ILE A 739 18.46 -4.57 -4.01
N THR A 740 17.45 -5.39 -3.71
CA THR A 740 16.06 -4.97 -3.51
C THR A 740 15.60 -5.49 -2.17
N TYR A 741 14.85 -4.69 -1.42
CA TYR A 741 14.39 -5.02 -0.08
C TYR A 741 13.02 -4.42 0.19
N GLY A 742 12.25 -5.09 1.06
CA GLY A 742 10.90 -4.67 1.41
C GLY A 742 10.44 -5.31 2.73
N PRO A 743 9.47 -4.69 3.43
CA PRO A 743 8.96 -5.23 4.68
C PRO A 743 8.25 -6.56 4.43
N LYS A 744 8.56 -7.58 5.24
CA LYS A 744 7.88 -8.88 5.16
C LYS A 744 7.74 -9.48 6.55
N GLU A 745 6.52 -9.47 7.10
CA GLU A 745 6.28 -9.80 8.52
C GLU A 745 7.01 -8.86 9.49
N MET A 746 7.21 -7.60 9.09
CA MET A 746 7.72 -6.57 9.98
C MET A 746 6.65 -6.19 10.99
N VAL A 747 7.01 -6.04 12.27
CA VAL A 747 6.05 -5.83 13.35
C VAL A 747 5.95 -4.34 13.67
N GLY A 748 4.74 -3.78 13.63
CA GLY A 748 4.45 -2.42 14.10
C GLY A 748 5.06 -1.27 13.30
N TYR A 749 5.78 -1.58 12.22
CA TYR A 749 6.42 -0.62 11.32
C TYR A 749 6.29 -1.05 9.86
N TRP A 750 6.40 -0.08 8.96
CA TRP A 750 6.36 -0.27 7.51
C TRP A 750 7.33 0.68 6.81
N PHE A 751 7.85 0.27 5.66
CA PHE A 751 8.60 1.14 4.75
C PHE A 751 8.33 0.75 3.29
N ALA A 752 8.50 1.68 2.36
CA ALA A 752 8.27 1.40 0.95
C ALA A 752 9.35 0.44 0.40
N PRO A 753 8.97 -0.66 -0.29
CA PRO A 753 9.92 -1.51 -0.97
C PRO A 753 10.83 -0.70 -1.91
N SER A 754 12.13 -0.93 -1.81
CA SER A 754 13.13 -0.13 -2.52
C SER A 754 14.30 -1.00 -3.00
N GLY A 755 15.17 -0.42 -3.81
CA GLY A 755 16.37 -1.10 -4.29
C GLY A 755 17.51 -0.14 -4.54
N ARG A 756 18.74 -0.64 -4.43
CA ARG A 756 19.95 0.16 -4.49
C ARG A 756 21.07 -0.59 -5.19
N GLU A 757 21.89 0.13 -5.95
CA GLU A 757 23.15 -0.41 -6.46
C GLU A 757 24.23 -0.43 -5.38
N ILE A 758 24.97 -1.52 -5.32
CA ILE A 758 26.14 -1.71 -4.47
C ILE A 758 27.37 -1.38 -5.29
N LYS A 759 28.07 -0.31 -4.90
CA LYS A 759 29.38 0.03 -5.44
C LYS A 759 30.47 -0.90 -4.87
N PRO A 760 31.56 -1.15 -5.62
CA PRO A 760 32.71 -1.90 -5.11
C PRO A 760 33.21 -1.35 -3.77
N GLY A 761 33.51 -2.23 -2.82
CA GLY A 761 34.10 -1.84 -1.53
C GLY A 761 34.13 -2.98 -0.53
N LYS A 762 35.15 -3.00 0.34
CA LYS A 762 35.32 -4.03 1.38
C LYS A 762 34.67 -3.67 2.73
N GLU A 763 34.48 -2.37 2.99
CA GLU A 763 33.84 -1.92 4.23
C GLU A 763 32.32 -2.12 4.20
N PRO A 764 31.68 -2.42 5.35
CA PRO A 764 30.23 -2.54 5.42
C PRO A 764 29.50 -1.30 4.87
N LEU A 765 28.46 -1.52 4.06
CA LEU A 765 27.60 -0.44 3.57
C LEU A 765 26.34 -0.35 4.42
N THR A 766 26.23 0.71 5.20
CA THR A 766 25.01 1.02 5.96
C THR A 766 24.02 1.78 5.09
N VAL A 767 22.82 1.23 4.94
CA VAL A 767 21.68 1.88 4.29
C VAL A 767 20.67 2.21 5.37
N LYS A 768 20.50 3.50 5.64
CA LYS A 768 19.49 4.03 6.55
C LYS A 768 18.11 3.98 5.88
N ILE A 769 17.13 3.41 6.56
CA ILE A 769 15.77 3.24 6.07
C ILE A 769 14.81 3.88 7.09
N PRO A 770 14.19 5.02 6.77
CA PRO A 770 13.15 5.57 7.62
C PRO A 770 11.94 4.62 7.62
N VAL A 771 11.40 4.34 8.80
CA VAL A 771 10.22 3.48 8.97
C VAL A 771 9.05 4.27 9.51
N LEU A 772 7.86 4.03 8.96
CA LEU A 772 6.61 4.59 9.44
C LEU A 772 5.98 3.66 10.49
N PRO A 773 5.36 4.20 11.55
CA PRO A 773 4.49 3.43 12.41
C PRO A 773 3.43 2.72 11.58
N ALA A 774 3.17 1.45 11.88
CA ALA A 774 2.21 0.64 11.15
C ALA A 774 1.29 -0.13 12.08
N GLY A 775 0.10 -0.39 11.56
CA GLY A 775 -0.94 -1.22 12.14
C GLY A 775 -1.21 -2.47 11.29
N ALA A 776 -2.33 -3.12 11.59
CA ALA A 776 -2.81 -4.28 10.85
C ALA A 776 -4.32 -4.22 10.63
N VAL A 777 -4.80 -4.89 9.60
CA VAL A 777 -6.23 -5.13 9.39
C VAL A 777 -6.47 -6.62 9.48
N LYS A 778 -7.25 -7.06 10.45
CA LYS A 778 -7.63 -8.46 10.61
C LYS A 778 -9.10 -8.62 10.28
N GLY A 779 -9.47 -9.77 9.72
CA GLY A 779 -10.87 -9.97 9.40
C GLY A 779 -11.26 -11.38 9.05
N GLN A 780 -12.52 -11.51 8.65
CA GLN A 780 -13.13 -12.73 8.17
C GLN A 780 -13.93 -12.46 6.91
N VAL A 781 -13.88 -13.39 5.97
CA VAL A 781 -14.71 -13.44 4.77
C VAL A 781 -15.71 -14.58 4.91
N LEU A 782 -16.98 -14.25 4.71
CA LEU A 782 -18.11 -15.17 4.73
C LEU A 782 -18.74 -15.23 3.34
N ASN A 783 -19.24 -16.39 2.96
CA ASN A 783 -20.12 -16.54 1.80
C ASN A 783 -21.50 -15.93 2.12
N GLY A 784 -22.34 -15.74 1.09
CA GLY A 784 -23.69 -15.16 1.26
C GLY A 784 -24.64 -15.96 2.17
N ASP A 785 -24.33 -17.22 2.47
CA ASP A 785 -25.05 -18.08 3.42
C ASP A 785 -24.53 -17.99 4.87
N GLY A 786 -23.50 -17.16 5.11
CA GLY A 786 -22.85 -17.00 6.41
C GLY A 786 -21.78 -18.04 6.73
N SER A 787 -21.53 -19.02 5.84
CA SER A 787 -20.43 -19.97 6.00
C SER A 787 -19.08 -19.29 5.70
N PRO A 788 -17.97 -19.71 6.34
CA PRO A 788 -16.64 -19.17 6.02
C PRO A 788 -16.26 -19.38 4.55
N ALA A 789 -15.81 -18.30 3.90
CA ALA A 789 -15.27 -18.40 2.55
C ALA A 789 -13.87 -19.01 2.61
N THR A 790 -13.70 -20.25 2.16
CA THR A 790 -12.43 -21.00 2.26
C THR A 790 -11.82 -21.35 0.89
N ARG A 791 -12.47 -20.97 -0.21
CA ARG A 791 -12.06 -21.32 -1.58
C ARG A 791 -11.77 -20.07 -2.40
N SER A 792 -10.56 -19.98 -2.96
CA SER A 792 -10.15 -19.02 -4.00
C SER A 792 -10.58 -17.57 -3.74
N VAL A 793 -10.33 -17.08 -2.52
CA VAL A 793 -10.63 -15.71 -2.09
C VAL A 793 -9.35 -14.87 -2.18
N TRP A 794 -9.45 -13.73 -2.84
CA TRP A 794 -8.36 -12.79 -3.03
C TRP A 794 -8.63 -11.50 -2.27
N ILE A 795 -7.76 -11.14 -1.34
CA ILE A 795 -7.90 -9.92 -0.55
C ILE A 795 -6.81 -8.92 -0.94
N ARG A 796 -7.22 -7.68 -1.18
CA ARG A 796 -6.34 -6.59 -1.58
C ARG A 796 -6.65 -5.35 -0.77
N ALA A 797 -5.62 -4.58 -0.41
CA ALA A 797 -5.75 -3.32 0.28
C ALA A 797 -5.16 -2.20 -0.58
N ARG A 798 -6.02 -1.28 -1.00
CA ARG A 798 -5.62 -0.04 -1.65
C ARG A 798 -5.72 1.09 -0.63
N GLY A 799 -4.82 2.06 -0.68
CA GLY A 799 -4.92 3.21 0.21
C GLY A 799 -4.17 4.43 -0.28
N SER A 800 -4.24 5.47 0.53
CA SER A 800 -3.48 6.70 0.39
C SER A 800 -2.87 7.04 1.75
N VAL A 801 -1.57 7.29 1.77
CA VAL A 801 -0.82 7.73 2.96
C VAL A 801 -0.18 9.07 2.60
N GLN A 802 -0.47 10.11 3.39
CA GLN A 802 0.09 11.45 3.22
C GLN A 802 0.67 11.91 4.55
N THR A 803 1.99 11.81 4.68
CA THR A 803 2.77 12.31 5.81
C THR A 803 3.80 13.31 5.30
N ALA A 804 4.49 14.03 6.21
CA ALA A 804 5.54 14.97 5.84
C ALA A 804 6.72 14.29 5.09
N GLU A 805 6.98 13.02 5.40
CA GLU A 805 8.13 12.26 4.92
C GLU A 805 7.77 11.30 3.77
N PHE A 806 6.47 11.01 3.58
CA PHE A 806 6.02 9.97 2.69
C PHE A 806 4.63 10.25 2.09
N GLN A 807 4.54 10.21 0.76
CA GLN A 807 3.29 10.32 0.00
C GLN A 807 3.17 9.16 -1.00
N GLN A 808 2.18 8.28 -0.82
CA GLN A 808 1.89 7.21 -1.75
C GLN A 808 0.40 6.90 -1.80
N THR A 809 -0.13 6.77 -3.02
CA THR A 809 -1.48 6.29 -3.29
C THR A 809 -1.40 5.06 -4.19
N GLY A 810 -2.08 3.98 -3.82
CA GLY A 810 -2.06 2.76 -4.61
C GLY A 810 -2.29 1.51 -3.78
N LEU A 811 -1.78 0.39 -4.28
CA LEU A 811 -1.92 -0.91 -3.65
C LEU A 811 -0.84 -1.10 -2.58
N PHE A 812 -1.26 -1.32 -1.33
CA PHE A 812 -0.36 -1.54 -0.18
C PHE A 812 -0.24 -3.01 0.20
N ALA A 813 -1.31 -3.79 -0.04
CA ALA A 813 -1.29 -5.24 0.09
C ALA A 813 -2.05 -5.87 -1.06
N TRP A 814 -1.56 -7.00 -1.56
CA TRP A 814 -2.18 -7.73 -2.64
C TRP A 814 -2.17 -9.23 -2.39
N ASP A 815 -3.20 -9.88 -2.92
CA ASP A 815 -3.38 -11.33 -2.97
C ASP A 815 -3.16 -12.03 -1.60
N ILE A 816 -3.67 -11.39 -0.55
CA ILE A 816 -3.76 -11.96 0.80
C ILE A 816 -4.85 -13.03 0.80
N ASN A 817 -4.59 -14.16 1.45
CA ASN A 817 -5.53 -15.28 1.50
C ASN A 817 -6.22 -15.36 2.85
N VAL A 818 -7.28 -16.16 2.85
CA VAL A 818 -8.00 -16.57 4.04
C VAL A 818 -7.52 -17.94 4.52
N ASP A 819 -7.55 -18.15 5.83
CA ASP A 819 -7.29 -19.45 6.45
C ASP A 819 -8.48 -20.42 6.27
N GLY A 820 -8.38 -21.62 6.85
CA GLY A 820 -9.44 -22.63 6.80
C GLY A 820 -10.76 -22.24 7.50
N ARG A 821 -10.82 -21.07 8.13
CA ARG A 821 -12.00 -20.48 8.78
C ARG A 821 -12.39 -19.15 8.14
N GLY A 822 -11.89 -18.84 6.93
CA GLY A 822 -12.19 -17.62 6.22
C GLY A 822 -11.52 -16.37 6.79
N LYS A 823 -10.57 -16.50 7.74
CA LYS A 823 -9.93 -15.35 8.40
C LYS A 823 -8.66 -14.92 7.70
N PHE A 824 -8.35 -13.62 7.72
CA PHE A 824 -7.16 -13.04 7.11
C PHE A 824 -6.52 -11.98 8.00
N LEU A 825 -5.24 -11.70 7.72
CA LEU A 825 -4.49 -10.61 8.31
C LEU A 825 -3.73 -9.86 7.21
N ILE A 826 -3.93 -8.55 7.14
CA ILE A 826 -3.13 -7.64 6.33
C ILE A 826 -2.22 -6.91 7.29
N SER A 827 -0.92 -7.23 7.24
CA SER A 827 0.11 -6.51 7.98
C SER A 827 1.40 -6.45 7.16
N SER A 828 2.12 -5.34 7.16
CA SER A 828 1.90 -4.11 7.94
C SER A 828 1.38 -2.98 7.05
N LEU A 829 0.48 -2.15 7.58
CA LEU A 829 -0.09 -0.99 6.89
C LEU A 829 0.25 0.30 7.66
N PRO A 830 0.83 1.33 7.01
CA PRO A 830 1.13 2.60 7.68
C PRO A 830 -0.05 3.19 8.45
N LEU A 831 0.21 3.74 9.63
CA LEU A 831 -0.76 4.58 10.34
C LEU A 831 -0.97 5.89 9.58
N GLU A 832 -2.09 6.57 9.87
CA GLU A 832 -2.54 7.79 9.19
C GLU A 832 -2.87 7.59 7.70
N GLY A 833 -2.92 6.33 7.26
CA GLY A 833 -3.42 5.94 5.95
C GLY A 833 -4.93 5.72 5.94
N GLU A 834 -5.55 6.02 4.80
CA GLU A 834 -6.92 5.64 4.50
C GLU A 834 -6.92 4.45 3.53
N TYR A 835 -7.48 3.32 3.95
CA TYR A 835 -7.43 2.05 3.23
C TYR A 835 -8.82 1.55 2.84
N THR A 836 -8.97 1.13 1.60
CA THR A 836 -10.10 0.34 1.12
C THR A 836 -9.61 -1.09 0.90
N VAL A 837 -10.18 -2.02 1.65
CA VAL A 837 -9.96 -3.45 1.46
C VAL A 837 -11.03 -3.98 0.53
N TYR A 838 -10.66 -4.77 -0.46
CA TYR A 838 -11.64 -5.45 -1.30
C TYR A 838 -11.26 -6.91 -1.47
N VAL A 839 -12.30 -7.72 -1.57
CA VAL A 839 -12.24 -9.16 -1.66
C VAL A 839 -12.83 -9.58 -2.99
N THR A 840 -12.19 -10.52 -3.68
CA THR A 840 -12.78 -11.17 -4.85
C THR A 840 -12.83 -12.68 -4.70
N GLN A 841 -13.94 -13.27 -5.12
CA GLN A 841 -14.10 -14.72 -5.24
C GLN A 841 -14.78 -15.00 -6.58
N GLY A 842 -14.03 -15.58 -7.52
CA GLY A 842 -14.49 -15.65 -8.92
C GLY A 842 -14.71 -14.25 -9.50
N HIS A 843 -15.92 -13.98 -9.97
CA HIS A 843 -16.35 -12.65 -10.41
C HIS A 843 -17.14 -11.86 -9.36
N VAL A 844 -17.24 -12.34 -8.12
CA VAL A 844 -17.86 -11.59 -7.02
C VAL A 844 -16.83 -10.66 -6.38
N VAL A 845 -17.21 -9.40 -6.13
CA VAL A 845 -16.37 -8.38 -5.51
C VAL A 845 -17.09 -7.81 -4.29
N GLN A 846 -16.40 -7.70 -3.15
CA GLN A 846 -16.93 -7.08 -1.94
C GLN A 846 -15.92 -6.08 -1.38
N PHE A 847 -16.36 -4.86 -1.10
CA PHE A 847 -15.52 -3.83 -0.50
C PHE A 847 -15.77 -3.66 1.01
N ALA A 848 -14.73 -3.27 1.73
CA ALA A 848 -14.77 -2.74 3.09
C ALA A 848 -13.92 -1.47 3.19
N GLY A 849 -14.44 -0.48 3.90
CA GLY A 849 -13.80 0.81 4.10
C GLY A 849 -14.50 1.99 3.41
N PRO A 850 -13.93 3.20 3.55
CA PRO A 850 -12.55 3.45 4.00
C PRO A 850 -12.29 3.11 5.47
N LEU A 851 -11.12 2.55 5.73
CA LEU A 851 -10.59 2.18 7.05
C LEU A 851 -9.46 3.13 7.38
N ARG A 852 -9.51 3.74 8.55
CA ARG A 852 -8.42 4.56 9.06
C ARG A 852 -7.70 3.81 10.16
N LEU A 853 -6.39 3.76 10.05
CA LEU A 853 -5.52 3.23 11.09
C LEU A 853 -4.83 4.42 11.74
N ASP A 854 -4.93 4.56 13.05
CA ASP A 854 -4.27 5.62 13.82
C ASP A 854 -3.61 5.06 15.10
N GLY A 855 -2.96 5.93 15.87
CA GLY A 855 -2.27 5.53 17.11
C GLY A 855 -3.19 4.98 18.20
N THR A 856 -4.49 5.30 18.17
CA THR A 856 -5.50 4.83 19.14
C THR A 856 -6.11 3.49 18.71
N GLN A 857 -6.27 3.27 17.39
CA GLN A 857 -6.78 2.04 16.79
C GLN A 857 -5.80 1.51 15.73
N PRO A 858 -4.68 0.89 16.17
CA PRO A 858 -3.67 0.35 15.25
C PRO A 858 -4.12 -0.96 14.58
N ILE A 859 -5.24 -1.55 15.02
CA ILE A 859 -5.79 -2.77 14.46
C ILE A 859 -7.25 -2.53 14.11
N ALA A 860 -7.60 -2.72 12.84
CA ALA A 860 -8.98 -2.69 12.39
C ALA A 860 -9.51 -4.11 12.22
N ASP A 861 -10.71 -4.36 12.72
CA ASP A 861 -11.46 -5.59 12.53
C ASP A 861 -12.42 -5.46 11.35
N LEU A 862 -12.45 -6.49 10.50
CA LEU A 862 -13.34 -6.57 9.34
C LEU A 862 -14.11 -7.87 9.31
N SER A 863 -15.41 -7.78 9.00
CA SER A 863 -16.21 -8.92 8.57
C SER A 863 -16.82 -8.59 7.23
N LEU A 864 -16.46 -9.34 6.20
CA LEU A 864 -16.93 -9.16 4.83
C LEU A 864 -17.82 -10.35 4.47
N THR A 865 -19.06 -10.09 4.11
CA THR A 865 -19.95 -11.11 3.55
C THR A 865 -20.02 -10.90 2.05
N LEU A 866 -19.64 -11.92 1.28
CA LEU A 866 -19.74 -11.87 -0.17
C LEU A 866 -21.22 -11.74 -0.58
N PRO A 867 -21.54 -10.81 -1.49
CA PRO A 867 -22.91 -10.60 -1.92
C PRO A 867 -23.40 -11.84 -2.68
N ARG A 868 -24.73 -11.99 -2.74
CA ARG A 868 -25.33 -13.08 -3.51
C ARG A 868 -24.92 -12.93 -4.97
N ALA A 869 -24.34 -14.00 -5.52
CA ALA A 869 -24.06 -14.11 -6.93
C ALA A 869 -25.36 -14.09 -7.75
N THR A 870 -25.37 -13.27 -8.79
CA THR A 870 -26.39 -13.23 -9.83
C THR A 870 -25.80 -13.86 -11.07
N GLU A 871 -26.60 -14.73 -11.68
CA GLU A 871 -26.29 -15.27 -12.98
C GLU A 871 -26.71 -14.29 -14.07
N VAL A 872 -25.82 -14.04 -15.03
CA VAL A 872 -26.12 -13.20 -16.19
C VAL A 872 -25.72 -13.95 -17.45
N GLU A 873 -26.68 -14.05 -18.35
CA GLU A 873 -26.50 -14.60 -19.69
C GLU A 873 -26.64 -13.49 -20.72
N GLY A 874 -26.03 -13.69 -21.88
CA GLY A 874 -26.18 -12.76 -22.98
C GLY A 874 -25.71 -13.33 -24.29
N THR A 875 -25.99 -12.61 -25.36
CA THR A 875 -25.63 -13.00 -26.72
C THR A 875 -24.95 -11.83 -27.40
N VAL A 876 -23.81 -12.09 -28.06
CA VAL A 876 -23.16 -11.12 -28.93
C VAL A 876 -23.63 -11.39 -30.35
N VAL A 877 -24.23 -10.36 -30.96
CA VAL A 877 -24.71 -10.40 -32.34
C VAL A 877 -23.98 -9.37 -33.19
N ALA A 878 -23.76 -9.70 -34.45
CA ALA A 878 -23.27 -8.78 -35.47
C ALA A 878 -24.34 -7.71 -35.76
N ARG A 879 -23.96 -6.68 -36.51
CA ARG A 879 -24.85 -5.57 -36.86
C ARG A 879 -26.14 -6.03 -37.57
N ASP A 880 -26.08 -7.13 -38.31
CA ASP A 880 -27.19 -7.74 -39.03
C ASP A 880 -28.05 -8.69 -38.17
N GLY A 881 -27.73 -8.85 -36.88
CA GLY A 881 -28.45 -9.69 -35.93
C GLY A 881 -27.98 -11.14 -35.87
N ARG A 882 -26.97 -11.54 -36.65
CA ARG A 882 -26.43 -12.91 -36.59
C ARG A 882 -25.56 -13.11 -35.34
N PRO A 883 -25.66 -14.24 -34.61
CA PRO A 883 -24.78 -14.49 -33.48
C PRO A 883 -23.30 -14.60 -33.89
N VAL A 884 -22.41 -14.10 -33.04
CA VAL A 884 -20.96 -14.09 -33.30
C VAL A 884 -20.27 -15.08 -32.39
N ALA A 885 -19.88 -16.23 -32.95
CA ALA A 885 -19.19 -17.28 -32.22
C ALA A 885 -17.70 -16.96 -31.97
N ASP A 886 -17.14 -17.53 -30.88
CA ASP A 886 -15.73 -17.43 -30.48
C ASP A 886 -15.17 -15.99 -30.37
N TYR A 887 -16.05 -15.01 -30.11
CA TYR A 887 -15.67 -13.60 -30.02
C TYR A 887 -15.06 -13.29 -28.65
N GLY A 888 -13.82 -12.79 -28.63
CA GLY A 888 -13.09 -12.43 -27.42
C GLY A 888 -13.47 -11.05 -26.88
N PHE A 889 -13.82 -10.97 -25.60
CA PHE A 889 -14.08 -9.72 -24.89
C PHE A 889 -13.65 -9.81 -23.43
N SER A 890 -13.75 -8.70 -22.70
CA SER A 890 -13.37 -8.64 -21.28
C SER A 890 -14.57 -8.27 -20.43
N LEU A 891 -14.82 -9.04 -19.37
CA LEU A 891 -15.62 -8.59 -18.25
C LEU A 891 -14.70 -7.75 -17.35
N CYS A 892 -14.97 -6.47 -17.24
CA CYS A 892 -14.21 -5.55 -16.41
C CYS A 892 -15.08 -5.09 -15.25
N PHE A 893 -14.51 -5.10 -14.04
CA PHE A 893 -15.14 -4.49 -12.88
C PHE A 893 -14.48 -3.15 -12.57
N TYR A 894 -15.33 -2.14 -12.38
CA TYR A 894 -14.94 -0.76 -12.14
C TYR A 894 -15.47 -0.31 -10.78
N SER A 895 -14.59 0.16 -9.89
CA SER A 895 -15.00 0.82 -8.63
C SER A 895 -15.58 2.21 -8.89
N SER A 896 -15.09 2.89 -9.91
CA SER A 896 -15.56 4.17 -10.43
C SER A 896 -15.45 4.21 -11.95
N PRO A 897 -16.09 5.15 -12.66
CA PRO A 897 -16.06 5.19 -14.13
C PRO A 897 -14.65 5.15 -14.75
N GLU A 898 -13.65 5.71 -14.05
CA GLU A 898 -12.25 5.83 -14.47
C GLU A 898 -11.34 4.73 -13.88
N GLU A 899 -11.76 4.04 -12.82
CA GLU A 899 -10.91 3.09 -12.10
C GLU A 899 -11.33 1.63 -12.35
N LYS A 900 -10.56 0.94 -13.22
CA LYS A 900 -10.68 -0.51 -13.45
C LYS A 900 -9.91 -1.28 -12.37
N LEU A 901 -10.58 -2.20 -11.68
CA LEU A 901 -9.95 -3.04 -10.64
C LEU A 901 -9.74 -4.49 -11.05
N CYS A 902 -10.69 -5.08 -11.78
CA CYS A 902 -10.60 -6.46 -12.26
C CYS A 902 -10.87 -6.54 -13.77
N ASP A 903 -10.25 -7.51 -14.42
CA ASP A 903 -10.32 -7.76 -15.86
C ASP A 903 -10.28 -9.27 -16.09
N TRP A 904 -11.40 -9.84 -16.54
CA TRP A 904 -11.55 -11.26 -16.84
C TRP A 904 -11.84 -11.44 -18.33
N LYS A 905 -11.05 -12.26 -19.01
CA LYS A 905 -11.20 -12.49 -20.46
C LYS A 905 -12.17 -13.63 -20.76
N VAL A 906 -13.10 -13.37 -21.65
CA VAL A 906 -14.30 -14.18 -21.95
C VAL A 906 -14.40 -14.39 -23.47
N LYS A 907 -14.99 -15.52 -23.87
CA LYS A 907 -15.36 -15.80 -25.26
C LYS A 907 -16.80 -16.26 -25.36
N THR A 908 -17.45 -15.98 -26.49
CA THR A 908 -18.79 -16.51 -26.80
C THR A 908 -18.76 -17.96 -27.27
N ASP A 909 -19.85 -18.70 -27.05
CA ASP A 909 -20.05 -20.07 -27.54
C ASP A 909 -20.37 -20.10 -29.05
N GLY A 910 -20.68 -21.29 -29.59
CA GLY A 910 -21.00 -21.48 -31.01
C GLY A 910 -22.27 -20.76 -31.49
N GLU A 911 -23.13 -20.35 -30.56
CA GLU A 911 -24.36 -19.58 -30.83
C GLU A 911 -24.21 -18.12 -30.37
N GLY A 912 -22.98 -17.63 -30.18
CA GLY A 912 -22.70 -16.27 -29.77
C GLY A 912 -23.07 -15.95 -28.32
N ARG A 913 -23.42 -16.94 -27.49
CA ARG A 913 -23.83 -16.74 -26.09
C ARG A 913 -22.65 -16.70 -25.14
N PHE A 914 -22.83 -16.00 -24.02
CA PHE A 914 -21.93 -16.03 -22.87
C PHE A 914 -22.76 -16.14 -21.59
N ARG A 915 -22.14 -16.71 -20.55
CA ARG A 915 -22.77 -16.90 -19.24
C ARG A 915 -21.76 -16.62 -18.13
N PHE A 916 -22.19 -15.85 -17.15
CA PHE A 916 -21.49 -15.62 -15.89
C PHE A 916 -22.35 -16.15 -14.75
N ALA A 917 -21.87 -17.16 -14.02
CA ALA A 917 -22.63 -17.78 -12.94
C ALA A 917 -22.49 -17.04 -11.59
N ASP A 918 -21.52 -16.15 -11.47
CA ASP A 918 -21.00 -15.65 -10.21
C ASP A 918 -20.73 -14.13 -10.21
N LEU A 919 -21.63 -13.32 -10.80
CA LEU A 919 -21.50 -11.85 -10.72
C LEU A 919 -22.13 -11.30 -9.46
N GLY A 920 -21.38 -10.56 -8.67
CA GLY A 920 -21.94 -9.88 -7.51
C GLY A 920 -21.04 -8.73 -7.07
N ALA A 921 -21.64 -7.60 -6.70
CA ALA A 921 -20.90 -6.52 -6.05
C ALA A 921 -21.81 -5.69 -5.15
N ASP A 922 -21.28 -5.20 -4.04
CA ASP A 922 -21.96 -4.23 -3.16
C ASP A 922 -21.99 -2.82 -3.77
N ARG A 923 -20.92 -2.46 -4.48
CA ARG A 923 -20.74 -1.16 -5.15
C ARG A 923 -19.94 -1.33 -6.43
N GLY A 924 -19.85 -0.29 -7.25
CA GLY A 924 -19.18 -0.33 -8.55
C GLY A 924 -20.05 -0.93 -9.66
N ALA A 925 -19.46 -1.16 -10.83
CA ALA A 925 -20.19 -1.65 -11.99
C ALA A 925 -19.36 -2.61 -12.84
N TYR A 926 -20.04 -3.60 -13.39
CA TYR A 926 -19.50 -4.47 -14.43
C TYR A 926 -19.69 -3.81 -15.80
N SER A 927 -18.72 -3.98 -16.68
CA SER A 927 -18.83 -3.60 -18.08
C SER A 927 -18.18 -4.65 -18.95
N LEU A 928 -18.83 -4.97 -20.07
CA LEU A 928 -18.25 -5.75 -21.14
C LEU A 928 -17.45 -4.80 -22.04
N VAL A 929 -16.15 -5.10 -22.20
CA VAL A 929 -15.23 -4.30 -23.01
C VAL A 929 -14.80 -5.14 -24.20
N PHE A 930 -15.22 -4.70 -25.38
CA PHE A 930 -14.89 -5.29 -26.67
C PHE A 930 -13.74 -4.45 -27.26
N GLU A 931 -12.50 -4.86 -27.00
CA GLU A 931 -11.29 -4.16 -27.44
C GLU A 931 -11.07 -4.36 -28.95
N ARG A 932 -10.77 -3.27 -29.67
CA ARG A 932 -10.32 -3.33 -31.06
C ARG A 932 -8.79 -3.36 -31.07
N LYS A 933 -8.19 -4.24 -31.88
CA LYS A 933 -6.73 -4.28 -32.06
C LYS A 933 -6.29 -2.99 -32.79
N GLY A 934 -5.61 -2.08 -32.09
CA GLY A 934 -4.96 -0.89 -32.67
C GLY A 934 -5.73 0.44 -32.61
N ASP A 935 -6.84 0.55 -31.86
CA ASP A 935 -7.58 1.81 -31.64
C ASP A 935 -7.86 1.98 -30.12
N ASP A 936 -7.63 3.18 -29.57
CA ASP A 936 -7.86 3.52 -28.15
C ASP A 936 -9.36 3.69 -27.76
N GLY A 937 -10.28 3.00 -28.44
CA GLY A 937 -11.73 3.23 -28.30
C GLY A 937 -12.61 1.99 -28.48
N GLY A 938 -12.41 0.95 -27.67
CA GLY A 938 -13.27 -0.25 -27.66
C GLY A 938 -14.72 0.02 -27.21
N GLN A 939 -15.68 -0.77 -27.68
CA GLN A 939 -17.09 -0.67 -27.26
C GLN A 939 -17.21 -1.13 -25.80
N ARG A 940 -17.66 -0.23 -24.91
CA ARG A 940 -17.96 -0.53 -23.51
C ARG A 940 -19.47 -0.64 -23.32
N VAL A 941 -19.94 -1.80 -22.89
CA VAL A 941 -21.36 -2.06 -22.61
C VAL A 941 -21.54 -2.28 -21.10
N PRO A 942 -22.25 -1.39 -20.37
CA PRO A 942 -22.56 -1.61 -18.96
C PRO A 942 -23.38 -2.89 -18.78
N LEU A 943 -23.05 -3.67 -17.75
CA LEU A 943 -23.76 -4.91 -17.44
C LEU A 943 -24.56 -4.74 -16.15
N ALA A 944 -25.89 -4.86 -16.25
CA ALA A 944 -26.79 -4.81 -15.11
C ALA A 944 -26.86 -6.18 -14.43
N LEU A 945 -26.95 -6.19 -13.09
CA LEU A 945 -27.10 -7.41 -12.28
C LEU A 945 -28.59 -7.70 -11.97
N ASP A 946 -29.48 -7.47 -12.94
CA ASP A 946 -30.93 -7.69 -12.78
C ASP A 946 -31.39 -9.07 -13.28
N GLY A 947 -30.45 -9.92 -13.69
CA GLY A 947 -30.71 -11.28 -14.18
C GLY A 947 -31.35 -11.33 -15.57
N LYS A 948 -31.48 -10.20 -16.27
CA LYS A 948 -32.00 -10.19 -17.64
C LYS A 948 -30.92 -10.58 -18.63
N ALA A 949 -31.34 -11.29 -19.67
CA ALA A 949 -30.48 -11.62 -20.79
C ALA A 949 -30.02 -10.33 -21.51
N VAL A 950 -28.73 -10.21 -21.76
CA VAL A 950 -28.13 -9.04 -22.41
C VAL A 950 -27.77 -9.36 -23.85
N GLU A 951 -28.44 -8.72 -24.82
CA GLU A 951 -28.02 -8.75 -26.22
C GLU A 951 -27.02 -7.60 -26.47
N VAL A 952 -25.80 -7.94 -26.89
CA VAL A 952 -24.81 -6.97 -27.32
C VAL A 952 -24.72 -6.98 -28.83
N ARG A 953 -25.15 -5.88 -29.46
CA ARG A 953 -24.96 -5.67 -30.89
C ARG A 953 -23.65 -4.94 -31.15
N LEU A 954 -22.75 -5.60 -31.88
CA LEU A 954 -21.50 -4.99 -32.32
C LEU A 954 -21.81 -3.90 -33.34
N GLN A 955 -21.30 -2.68 -33.10
CA GLN A 955 -21.60 -1.54 -33.98
C GLN A 955 -20.88 -1.61 -35.34
N ARG A 956 -19.83 -2.43 -35.46
CA ARG A 956 -19.11 -2.73 -36.71
C ARG A 956 -18.63 -4.17 -36.73
#